data_AF-A0A2E4V2P5-F1
#
_entry.id   AF-A0A2E4V2P5-F1
#
_cell.length_a   1.000
_cell.length_b   1.000
_cell.length_c   1.000
_cell.angle_alpha   90.00
_cell.angle_beta   90.00
_cell.angle_gamma   90.00
#
_symmetry.space_group_name_H-M   'P 1'
#
loop_
_entity.id
_entity.type
_entity.pdbx_description
1 polymer ?
#
loop_
_entity_poly.entity_id
_entity_poly.type
_entity_poly.pdbx_seq_one_letter_code
_entity_poly.pdbx_strand_id
1 'polypeptide(L)'
;MKKFLFGSYFSCFLLLSIFINIIFSRSAFSQCINSPCFCIAIDEVGELSISWDTLNISNSNLFEHQFFADTGNGFVQIGTQSNPSINSFDFQNYFAGNASTSYFIKSLYGTNGSNFYFSDTISSIYFDLVNLFDGRVSLSWNHPVQINNIPVNSQYIIEKSSPVNPPTSAIWSPVISLPIDSTNYIDNISVCSSWLNYRVRLITTNCDFVSNLDGGFIEDQQAPDPPIINVVTNDTANNQIKIHWNPSIAQDVMAYIIFKFSSGSWNPLDTIYGIQNTIYYDTAITTFQNNIVQYAIAAMDSCSSGLPPQFNTSSAGSEHNNILLTQNYDQCSGEVALSWNEYINWPNGISNYKIFIKNDFSNNWNLLDSTNSLNYNYTIQQGNSNFSFIIEASSDSLISISNTIDFYANQPPIPQISYISEVNVFLDTIAIKYLGQNGIGIQYLNIFRSVNNGINFELLNTINNPTFPFTYFDTDANPNQSSYVYQFSVIDSCLNEVAFSNYGSSIKLSISSDDYLINNLSWNPYINWDNGVANYEIYYSNNMNSALQPLIVLDSFEINHSHDFSNLINPSFDGRLCYRVMAFENQNSNGINGISSSNTFCIQNDPLVFIPNAIDLRGSVNYWKPIINMIDFSDYKVSIYNRHGELISFFDDINQFWDGKVLNSDLTVPMGVYVYQIEFKNPEGKYFHKKGHITLIK
;
A
#
# COMPACT_ATOMS: atom_id res chain seq x y z
N MET A 1 64.91 -40.15 58.24
CA MET A 1 65.17 -41.45 58.90
C MET A 1 65.87 -42.34 57.86
N LYS A 2 67.17 -42.66 58.07
CA LYS A 2 68.13 -43.50 57.28
C LYS A 2 68.29 -43.15 55.78
N LYS A 3 69.36 -42.59 55.21
CA LYS A 3 70.81 -42.41 55.51
C LYS A 3 71.68 -43.68 55.48
N PHE A 4 72.73 -43.63 54.64
CA PHE A 4 73.97 -44.45 54.54
C PHE A 4 73.86 -45.80 53.79
N LEU A 5 74.79 -46.24 52.91
CA LEU A 5 76.26 -46.08 52.89
C LEU A 5 76.91 -45.97 51.49
N PHE A 6 78.05 -45.26 51.50
CA PHE A 6 79.13 -45.18 50.51
C PHE A 6 80.05 -46.43 50.54
N GLY A 7 80.74 -46.70 49.42
CA GLY A 7 82.20 -46.76 49.43
C GLY A 7 82.94 -48.07 49.10
N SER A 8 83.72 -48.00 48.00
CA SER A 8 85.07 -48.57 47.77
C SER A 8 85.28 -50.08 47.71
N TYR A 9 86.01 -50.56 46.69
CA TYR A 9 87.41 -51.01 46.85
C TYR A 9 88.12 -51.18 45.50
N PHE A 10 89.30 -50.56 45.42
CA PHE A 10 90.26 -50.52 44.32
C PHE A 10 91.55 -51.09 44.88
N SER A 11 92.15 -52.12 44.25
CA SER A 11 93.56 -52.58 44.37
C SER A 11 93.65 -54.08 44.02
N CYS A 12 94.16 -54.49 42.85
CA CYS A 12 95.58 -54.62 42.45
C CYS A 12 96.13 -56.04 42.66
N PHE A 13 96.41 -56.75 41.56
CA PHE A 13 97.46 -57.78 41.36
C PHE A 13 97.42 -58.18 39.87
N LEU A 14 98.14 -57.52 38.95
CA LEU A 14 99.57 -57.60 38.61
C LEU A 14 99.99 -58.94 37.95
N LEU A 15 100.24 -58.84 36.63
CA LEU A 15 101.22 -59.56 35.78
C LEU A 15 101.00 -61.04 35.40
N LEU A 16 100.63 -61.28 34.13
CA LEU A 16 101.58 -61.81 33.12
C LEU A 16 101.05 -61.71 31.67
N SER A 17 102.01 -61.54 30.75
CA SER A 17 101.97 -61.71 29.28
C SER A 17 101.20 -60.71 28.41
N ILE A 18 101.97 -59.69 28.00
CA ILE A 18 101.92 -59.02 26.71
C ILE A 18 101.94 -60.05 25.57
N PHE A 19 100.90 -60.07 24.73
CA PHE A 19 101.02 -60.43 23.32
C PHE A 19 100.03 -59.60 22.50
N ILE A 20 100.58 -58.97 21.48
CA ILE A 20 99.94 -58.14 20.45
C ILE A 20 98.73 -58.88 19.86
N ASN A 21 97.55 -58.26 19.93
CA ASN A 21 96.49 -58.50 18.95
C ASN A 21 95.82 -57.17 18.62
N ILE A 22 96.25 -56.61 17.49
CA ILE A 22 95.47 -55.66 16.69
C ILE A 22 94.20 -56.41 16.27
N ILE A 23 93.11 -56.24 17.01
CA ILE A 23 91.80 -56.58 16.50
C ILE A 23 91.37 -55.38 15.66
N PHE A 24 91.55 -55.53 14.35
CA PHE A 24 90.84 -54.79 13.34
C PHE A 24 89.34 -54.81 13.70
N SER A 25 88.81 -53.68 14.15
CA SER A 25 87.38 -53.40 14.01
C SER A 25 87.10 -53.42 12.52
N ARG A 26 86.51 -54.51 12.01
CA ARG A 26 85.92 -54.52 10.66
C ARG A 26 84.76 -53.53 10.71
N SER A 27 85.01 -52.31 10.23
CA SER A 27 83.94 -51.39 9.85
C SER A 27 83.10 -52.11 8.81
N ALA A 28 81.85 -52.43 9.14
CA ALA A 28 80.87 -52.85 8.17
C ALA A 28 80.65 -51.66 7.21
N PHE A 29 81.15 -51.78 5.99
CA PHE A 29 80.83 -50.80 4.95
C PHE A 29 79.38 -51.05 4.52
N SER A 30 78.54 -50.01 4.53
CA SER A 30 77.22 -50.09 3.90
C SER A 30 77.41 -50.35 2.40
N GLN A 31 76.62 -51.25 1.85
CA GLN A 31 76.61 -51.55 0.41
C GLN A 31 76.21 -50.33 -0.44
N CYS A 32 75.53 -49.37 0.18
CA CYS A 32 74.94 -48.22 -0.47
C CYS A 32 75.51 -46.92 0.11
N ILE A 33 76.06 -46.06 -0.75
CA ILE A 33 76.62 -44.78 -0.32
C ILE A 33 75.54 -43.71 -0.51
N ASN A 34 75.06 -43.15 0.60
CA ASN A 34 74.18 -41.97 0.69
C ASN A 34 72.77 -42.05 0.06
N SER A 35 72.33 -43.21 -0.45
CA SER A 35 70.96 -43.43 -0.98
C SER A 35 70.62 -44.93 -1.02
N PRO A 36 69.34 -45.34 -0.92
CA PRO A 36 68.98 -46.75 -1.10
C PRO A 36 69.30 -47.22 -2.53
N CYS A 37 69.98 -48.36 -2.65
CA CYS A 37 70.25 -49.02 -3.94
C CYS A 37 69.28 -50.16 -4.23
N PHE A 38 68.41 -50.49 -3.27
CA PHE A 38 67.36 -51.49 -3.38
C PHE A 38 66.01 -50.81 -3.16
N CYS A 39 65.04 -51.09 -4.02
CA CYS A 39 63.68 -50.59 -3.89
C CYS A 39 62.68 -51.73 -3.93
N ILE A 40 61.59 -51.55 -3.18
CA ILE A 40 60.50 -52.51 -3.10
C ILE A 40 59.36 -52.00 -3.97
N ALA A 41 58.90 -52.83 -4.90
CA ALA A 41 57.69 -52.62 -5.66
C ALA A 41 56.71 -53.75 -5.37
N ILE A 42 55.45 -53.41 -5.13
CA ILE A 42 54.35 -54.38 -5.04
C ILE A 42 53.54 -54.24 -6.33
N ASP A 43 53.31 -55.36 -7.02
CA ASP A 43 52.56 -55.37 -8.27
C ASP A 43 51.03 -55.46 -8.05
N GLU A 44 50.29 -55.51 -9.16
CA GLU A 44 48.82 -55.49 -9.13
C GLU A 44 48.17 -56.76 -8.57
N VAL A 45 48.93 -57.87 -8.50
CA VAL A 45 48.48 -59.13 -7.88
C VAL A 45 49.00 -59.29 -6.44
N GLY A 46 49.70 -58.27 -5.92
CA GLY A 46 50.25 -58.23 -4.56
C GLY A 46 51.59 -58.94 -4.42
N GLU A 47 52.26 -59.30 -5.51
CA GLU A 47 53.60 -59.87 -5.49
C GLU A 47 54.64 -58.78 -5.24
N LEU A 48 55.57 -59.06 -4.31
CA LEU A 48 56.62 -58.14 -3.93
C LEU A 48 57.88 -58.44 -4.74
N SER A 49 58.42 -57.41 -5.38
CA SER A 49 59.70 -57.43 -6.07
C SER A 49 60.68 -56.49 -5.40
N ILE A 50 61.87 -56.99 -5.07
CA ILE A 50 63.00 -56.17 -4.64
C ILE A 50 63.89 -55.99 -5.86
N SER A 51 63.97 -54.75 -6.37
CA SER A 51 64.82 -54.40 -7.50
C SER A 51 66.02 -53.58 -7.06
N TRP A 52 67.11 -53.64 -7.82
CA TRP A 52 68.29 -52.81 -7.57
C TRP A 52 68.93 -52.30 -8.85
N ASP A 53 69.64 -51.18 -8.69
CA ASP A 53 70.39 -50.57 -9.76
C ASP A 53 71.74 -51.29 -9.97
N THR A 54 71.96 -51.79 -11.19
CA THR A 54 73.19 -52.49 -11.58
C THR A 54 74.36 -51.54 -11.86
N LEU A 55 74.12 -50.22 -11.90
CA LEU A 55 75.17 -49.20 -12.01
C LEU A 55 75.84 -48.93 -10.66
N ASN A 56 75.05 -48.86 -9.59
CA ASN A 56 75.54 -48.64 -8.22
C ASN A 56 75.93 -49.96 -7.52
N ILE A 57 75.27 -51.07 -7.83
CA ILE A 57 75.65 -52.41 -7.37
C ILE A 57 76.38 -53.13 -8.49
N SER A 58 77.72 -53.23 -8.39
CA SER A 58 78.50 -53.95 -9.39
C SER A 58 78.15 -55.44 -9.39
N ASN A 59 77.75 -55.97 -10.55
CA ASN A 59 77.60 -57.42 -10.75
C ASN A 59 78.95 -58.12 -11.00
N SER A 60 80.06 -57.36 -11.06
CA SER A 60 81.39 -57.95 -11.19
C SER A 60 81.79 -58.70 -9.92
N ASN A 61 82.12 -59.98 -10.06
CA ASN A 61 82.45 -60.89 -8.94
C ASN A 61 81.33 -61.05 -7.87
N LEU A 62 80.07 -60.79 -8.21
CA LEU A 62 78.94 -61.10 -7.33
C LEU A 62 78.76 -62.63 -7.24
N PHE A 63 78.70 -63.16 -6.01
CA PHE A 63 78.39 -64.57 -5.76
C PHE A 63 76.87 -64.77 -5.64
N GLU A 64 76.22 -64.05 -4.72
CA GLU A 64 74.75 -63.97 -4.61
C GLU A 64 74.32 -62.78 -3.73
N HIS A 65 73.09 -62.32 -3.95
CA HIS A 65 72.33 -61.52 -2.98
C HIS A 65 71.49 -62.47 -2.11
N GLN A 66 71.56 -62.29 -0.79
CA GLN A 66 70.71 -62.98 0.18
C GLN A 66 69.69 -61.98 0.75
N PHE A 67 68.41 -62.28 0.62
CA PHE A 67 67.31 -61.39 1.03
C PHE A 67 66.79 -61.84 2.38
N PHE A 68 66.68 -60.90 3.32
CA PHE A 68 66.15 -61.14 4.66
C PHE A 68 64.92 -60.27 4.89
N ALA A 69 63.84 -60.86 5.40
CA ALA A 69 62.61 -60.17 5.76
C ALA A 69 62.36 -60.27 7.26
N ASP A 70 61.86 -59.19 7.86
CA ASP A 70 61.40 -59.20 9.24
C ASP A 70 60.08 -59.96 9.37
N THR A 71 60.05 -60.95 10.25
CA THR A 71 58.87 -61.79 10.53
C THR A 71 58.15 -61.35 11.82
N GLY A 72 58.55 -60.24 12.43
CA GLY A 72 58.09 -59.77 13.74
C GLY A 72 58.78 -60.47 14.92
N ASN A 73 59.42 -61.61 14.69
CA ASN A 73 60.32 -62.30 15.63
C ASN A 73 61.81 -62.15 15.23
N GLY A 74 62.10 -61.25 14.29
CA GLY A 74 63.43 -61.02 13.72
C GLY A 74 63.51 -61.37 12.22
N PHE A 75 64.68 -61.07 11.65
CA PHE A 75 64.95 -61.24 10.23
C PHE A 75 65.28 -62.69 9.85
N VAL A 76 64.56 -63.22 8.86
CA VAL A 76 64.74 -64.56 8.31
C VAL A 76 65.11 -64.45 6.83
N GLN A 77 66.03 -65.30 6.37
CA GLN A 77 66.40 -65.35 4.95
C GLN A 77 65.24 -65.93 4.13
N ILE A 78 64.73 -65.14 3.17
CA ILE A 78 63.58 -65.50 2.33
C ILE A 78 63.99 -66.03 0.95
N GLY A 79 65.23 -65.79 0.52
CA GLY A 79 65.74 -66.34 -0.73
C GLY A 79 67.11 -65.79 -1.10
N THR A 80 67.63 -66.24 -2.24
CA THR A 80 68.88 -65.73 -2.83
C THR A 80 68.74 -65.50 -4.33
N GLN A 81 69.54 -64.57 -4.87
CA GLN A 81 69.68 -64.34 -6.32
C GLN A 81 71.16 -64.34 -6.68
N SER A 82 71.57 -65.31 -7.50
CA SER A 82 72.97 -65.51 -7.92
C SER A 82 73.21 -65.25 -9.41
N ASN A 83 72.16 -64.99 -10.20
CA ASN A 83 72.29 -64.72 -11.62
C ASN A 83 72.63 -63.24 -11.86
N PRO A 84 73.83 -62.90 -12.37
CA PRO A 84 74.26 -61.51 -12.58
C PRO A 84 73.51 -60.80 -13.73
N SER A 85 72.68 -61.51 -14.50
CA SER A 85 71.80 -60.94 -15.53
C SER A 85 70.42 -60.54 -15.00
N ILE A 86 70.12 -60.83 -13.73
CA ILE A 86 68.85 -60.48 -13.08
C ILE A 86 69.13 -59.39 -12.05
N ASN A 87 68.31 -58.35 -12.04
CA ASN A 87 68.40 -57.21 -11.11
C ASN A 87 67.16 -57.05 -10.21
N SER A 88 66.37 -58.11 -10.11
CA SER A 88 65.22 -58.20 -9.23
C SER A 88 65.17 -59.54 -8.49
N PHE A 89 64.44 -59.56 -7.39
CA PHE A 89 64.08 -60.76 -6.64
C PHE A 89 62.60 -60.68 -6.30
N ASP A 90 61.83 -61.59 -6.89
CA ASP A 90 60.40 -61.70 -6.66
C ASP A 90 60.13 -62.71 -5.55
N PHE A 91 59.24 -62.35 -4.64
CA PHE A 91 58.90 -63.16 -3.50
C PHE A 91 57.38 -63.20 -3.31
N GLN A 92 56.82 -64.40 -3.35
CA GLN A 92 55.41 -64.64 -3.07
C GLN A 92 55.14 -64.50 -1.57
N ASN A 93 55.14 -63.26 -1.08
CA ASN A 93 54.62 -62.93 0.24
C ASN A 93 53.12 -62.64 0.13
N TYR A 94 52.29 -63.61 0.51
CA TYR A 94 50.83 -63.46 0.52
C TYR A 94 50.30 -62.33 1.43
N PHE A 95 51.17 -61.66 2.22
CA PHE A 95 50.79 -60.61 3.17
C PHE A 95 51.42 -59.23 2.93
N ALA A 96 52.22 -59.03 1.86
CA ALA A 96 52.89 -57.74 1.60
C ALA A 96 51.91 -56.57 1.36
N GLY A 97 50.66 -56.87 1.01
CA GLY A 97 49.58 -55.88 0.86
C GLY A 97 48.83 -55.51 2.14
N ASN A 98 49.05 -56.19 3.27
CA ASN A 98 48.25 -56.01 4.49
C ASN A 98 48.97 -55.21 5.59
N ALA A 99 50.29 -55.06 5.50
CA ALA A 99 51.09 -54.26 6.42
C ALA A 99 52.47 -53.95 5.82
N SER A 100 53.13 -52.90 6.32
CA SER A 100 54.52 -52.63 5.99
C SER A 100 55.45 -53.69 6.61
N THR A 101 56.35 -54.25 5.82
CA THR A 101 57.35 -55.23 6.25
C THR A 101 58.74 -54.70 5.93
N SER A 102 59.71 -54.90 6.84
CA SER A 102 61.09 -54.47 6.66
C SER A 102 61.99 -55.57 6.12
N TYR A 103 62.99 -55.19 5.33
CA TYR A 103 63.93 -56.05 4.62
C TYR A 103 65.35 -55.50 4.72
N PHE A 104 66.33 -56.40 4.70
CA PHE A 104 67.71 -56.03 4.39
C PHE A 104 68.32 -57.08 3.45
N ILE A 105 69.31 -56.65 2.68
CA ILE A 105 69.99 -57.48 1.70
C ILE A 105 71.43 -57.66 2.15
N LYS A 106 71.91 -58.90 2.13
CA LYS A 106 73.32 -59.24 2.35
C LYS A 106 73.91 -59.73 1.04
N SER A 107 74.89 -59.01 0.54
CA SER A 107 75.48 -59.26 -0.78
C SER A 107 76.87 -59.86 -0.63
N LEU A 108 77.10 -61.01 -1.28
CA LEU A 108 78.32 -61.80 -1.21
C LEU A 108 79.15 -61.63 -2.48
N TYR A 109 80.45 -61.36 -2.34
CA TYR A 109 81.38 -61.09 -3.44
C TYR A 109 82.64 -61.97 -3.35
N GLY A 110 83.23 -62.27 -4.52
CA GLY A 110 84.46 -63.06 -4.66
C GLY A 110 84.20 -64.57 -4.71
N THR A 111 85.29 -65.35 -4.80
CA THR A 111 85.22 -66.82 -4.85
C THR A 111 84.54 -67.37 -3.59
N ASN A 112 83.39 -68.03 -3.77
CA ASN A 112 82.54 -68.56 -2.68
C ASN A 112 82.06 -67.50 -1.67
N GLY A 113 81.90 -66.23 -2.08
CA GLY A 113 81.33 -65.18 -1.21
C GLY A 113 82.24 -64.71 -0.06
N SER A 114 83.56 -64.67 -0.30
CA SER A 114 84.56 -64.32 0.72
C SER A 114 84.42 -62.92 1.33
N ASN A 115 83.81 -61.97 0.61
CA ASN A 115 83.53 -60.61 1.07
C ASN A 115 82.01 -60.39 1.13
N PHE A 116 81.51 -59.66 2.13
CA PHE A 116 80.09 -59.38 2.24
C PHE A 116 79.81 -57.95 2.70
N TYR A 117 78.68 -57.41 2.21
CA TYR A 117 78.16 -56.09 2.59
C TYR A 117 76.67 -56.22 2.92
N PHE A 118 76.19 -55.39 3.84
CA PHE A 118 74.77 -55.28 4.17
C PHE A 118 74.21 -54.00 3.56
N SER A 119 72.98 -54.06 3.06
CA SER A 119 72.18 -52.88 2.75
C SER A 119 71.67 -52.21 4.03
N ASP A 120 71.22 -50.96 3.90
CA ASP A 120 70.34 -50.37 4.88
C ASP A 120 69.01 -51.16 4.94
N THR A 121 68.28 -51.02 6.06
CA THR A 121 66.93 -51.58 6.19
C THR A 121 65.95 -50.75 5.37
N ILE A 122 65.27 -51.41 4.43
CA ILE A 122 64.20 -50.84 3.61
C ILE A 122 62.88 -51.49 4.00
N SER A 123 61.77 -50.80 3.85
CA SER A 123 60.43 -51.32 4.16
C SER A 123 59.52 -51.16 2.96
N SER A 124 58.56 -52.08 2.79
CA SER A 124 57.49 -51.89 1.83
C SER A 124 56.67 -50.65 2.21
N ILE A 125 56.20 -49.90 1.21
CA ILE A 125 55.24 -48.83 1.44
C ILE A 125 53.88 -49.49 1.60
N TYR A 126 53.31 -49.38 2.80
CA TYR A 126 51.92 -49.68 3.05
C TYR A 126 51.10 -48.42 2.79
N PHE A 127 50.18 -48.52 1.84
CA PHE A 127 49.26 -47.48 1.43
C PHE A 127 47.85 -47.88 1.89
N ASP A 128 47.19 -46.96 2.58
CA ASP A 128 45.88 -47.13 3.18
C ASP A 128 44.95 -46.02 2.69
N LEU A 129 43.77 -46.43 2.23
CA LEU A 129 42.70 -45.57 1.74
C LEU A 129 41.51 -45.67 2.69
N VAL A 130 41.10 -44.52 3.23
CA VAL A 130 39.86 -44.38 3.98
C VAL A 130 38.88 -43.53 3.17
N ASN A 131 37.76 -44.13 2.78
CA ASN A 131 36.65 -43.39 2.16
C ASN A 131 35.97 -42.52 3.24
N LEU A 132 35.85 -41.22 2.98
CA LEU A 132 35.20 -40.27 3.88
C LEU A 132 33.68 -40.15 3.64
N PHE A 133 33.16 -40.82 2.60
CA PHE A 133 31.74 -40.87 2.20
C PHE A 133 31.12 -39.52 1.78
N ASP A 134 31.95 -38.52 1.53
CA ASP A 134 31.58 -37.15 1.14
C ASP A 134 32.28 -36.70 -0.16
N GLY A 135 32.51 -37.67 -1.06
CA GLY A 135 33.26 -37.43 -2.30
C GLY A 135 34.77 -37.23 -2.07
N ARG A 136 35.31 -37.48 -0.87
CA ARG A 136 36.75 -37.41 -0.59
C ARG A 136 37.31 -38.74 -0.10
N VAL A 137 38.58 -38.98 -0.40
CA VAL A 137 39.34 -40.12 0.12
C VAL A 137 40.57 -39.63 0.86
N SER A 138 40.77 -40.15 2.08
CA SER A 138 41.98 -39.92 2.85
C SER A 138 42.99 -41.02 2.54
N LEU A 139 44.15 -40.62 2.05
CA LEU A 139 45.22 -41.51 1.60
C LEU A 139 46.39 -41.36 2.58
N SER A 140 46.94 -42.46 3.08
CA SER A 140 48.08 -42.43 3.98
C SER A 140 49.09 -43.53 3.68
N TRP A 141 50.38 -43.27 3.95
CA TRP A 141 51.45 -44.22 3.72
C TRP A 141 52.66 -44.00 4.63
N ASN A 142 53.49 -45.04 4.82
CA ASN A 142 54.77 -44.93 5.53
C ASN A 142 55.93 -44.60 4.58
N HIS A 143 57.03 -44.07 5.12
CA HIS A 143 58.29 -43.99 4.40
C HIS A 143 58.94 -45.39 4.28
N PRO A 144 59.50 -45.76 3.11
CA PRO A 144 60.17 -47.05 2.92
C PRO A 144 61.57 -47.06 3.53
N VAL A 145 62.17 -45.90 3.75
CA VAL A 145 63.48 -45.74 4.41
C VAL A 145 63.42 -44.54 5.35
N GLN A 146 64.42 -44.40 6.22
CA GLN A 146 64.56 -43.18 7.01
C GLN A 146 64.59 -41.96 6.09
N ILE A 147 63.83 -40.91 6.42
CA ILE A 147 63.63 -39.74 5.55
C ILE A 147 64.94 -39.09 5.10
N ASN A 148 65.95 -39.05 5.98
CA ASN A 148 67.28 -38.51 5.69
C ASN A 148 68.08 -39.31 4.65
N ASN A 149 67.65 -40.54 4.35
CA ASN A 149 68.27 -41.42 3.36
C ASN A 149 67.55 -41.37 2.00
N ILE A 150 66.41 -40.67 1.90
CA ILE A 150 65.72 -40.46 0.63
C ILE A 150 66.49 -39.39 -0.18
N PRO A 151 66.84 -39.66 -1.46
CA PRO A 151 67.54 -38.67 -2.28
C PRO A 151 66.76 -37.36 -2.43
N VAL A 152 67.46 -36.22 -2.42
CA VAL A 152 66.87 -34.87 -2.39
C VAL A 152 65.95 -34.57 -3.59
N ASN A 153 66.16 -35.22 -4.74
CA ASN A 153 65.35 -35.04 -5.95
C ASN A 153 64.20 -36.06 -6.07
N SER A 154 63.92 -36.82 -5.01
CA SER A 154 62.82 -37.80 -5.00
C SER A 154 61.48 -37.09 -4.79
N GLN A 155 60.39 -37.75 -5.17
CA GLN A 155 59.03 -37.25 -4.91
C GLN A 155 58.06 -38.42 -4.78
N TYR A 156 57.01 -38.24 -3.97
CA TYR A 156 55.87 -39.15 -3.99
C TYR A 156 54.93 -38.75 -5.11
N ILE A 157 54.54 -39.71 -5.95
CA ILE A 157 53.46 -39.54 -6.93
C ILE A 157 52.32 -40.44 -6.51
N ILE A 158 51.16 -39.84 -6.26
CA ILE A 158 49.92 -40.57 -6.05
C ILE A 158 49.32 -40.83 -7.43
N GLU A 159 48.99 -42.07 -7.71
CA GLU A 159 48.39 -42.49 -8.97
C GLU A 159 47.07 -43.19 -8.68
N LYS A 160 46.08 -42.99 -9.57
CA LYS A 160 44.80 -43.68 -9.51
C LYS A 160 44.46 -44.40 -10.81
N SER A 161 43.67 -45.47 -10.68
CA SER A 161 43.10 -46.21 -11.80
C SER A 161 41.63 -46.52 -11.54
N SER A 162 40.85 -46.64 -12.62
CA SER A 162 39.41 -46.92 -12.59
C SER A 162 38.99 -47.57 -13.92
N PRO A 163 37.94 -48.41 -14.00
CA PRO A 163 37.06 -48.90 -12.92
C PRO A 163 37.29 -50.38 -12.53
N VAL A 164 38.46 -50.97 -12.84
CA VAL A 164 38.70 -52.42 -12.76
C VAL A 164 39.34 -52.84 -11.43
N ASN A 165 38.95 -53.99 -10.85
CA ASN A 165 39.55 -54.58 -9.65
C ASN A 165 39.69 -56.12 -9.73
N PRO A 166 40.88 -56.72 -9.45
CA PRO A 166 42.17 -56.03 -9.42
C PRO A 166 42.48 -55.48 -10.81
N PRO A 167 43.17 -54.34 -10.92
CA PRO A 167 43.60 -53.86 -12.22
C PRO A 167 44.58 -54.89 -12.79
N THR A 168 44.21 -55.64 -13.83
CA THR A 168 45.15 -56.56 -14.51
C THR A 168 45.79 -55.92 -15.76
N SER A 169 45.37 -54.69 -16.07
CA SER A 169 45.83 -53.89 -17.22
C SER A 169 45.47 -52.40 -17.03
N ALA A 170 45.69 -51.84 -15.83
CA ALA A 170 45.28 -50.46 -15.55
C ALA A 170 46.21 -49.42 -16.18
N ILE A 171 45.60 -48.35 -16.69
CA ILE A 171 46.31 -47.10 -16.96
C ILE A 171 46.29 -46.28 -15.67
N TRP A 172 47.45 -46.15 -15.04
CA TRP A 172 47.64 -45.34 -13.85
C TRP A 172 47.79 -43.86 -14.23
N SER A 173 46.88 -43.02 -13.75
CA SER A 173 46.90 -41.58 -13.99
C SER A 173 47.43 -40.86 -12.75
N PRO A 174 48.39 -39.93 -12.88
CA PRO A 174 48.90 -39.17 -11.74
C PRO A 174 47.79 -38.24 -11.20
N VAL A 175 47.60 -38.26 -9.88
CA VAL A 175 46.70 -37.37 -9.15
C VAL A 175 47.46 -36.11 -8.73
N ILE A 176 48.59 -36.32 -8.05
CA ILE A 176 49.45 -35.23 -7.54
C ILE A 176 50.88 -35.73 -7.30
N SER A 177 51.83 -34.80 -7.38
CA SER A 177 53.23 -34.98 -6.93
C SER A 177 53.45 -34.24 -5.62
N LEU A 178 54.04 -34.92 -4.64
CA LEU A 178 54.24 -34.43 -3.28
C LEU A 178 55.73 -34.50 -2.87
N PRO A 179 56.20 -33.60 -1.99
CA PRO A 179 57.56 -33.64 -1.46
C PRO A 179 57.87 -34.92 -0.65
N ILE A 180 59.16 -35.21 -0.44
CA ILE A 180 59.67 -36.45 0.18
C ILE A 180 59.25 -36.69 1.64
N ASP A 181 58.79 -35.66 2.35
CA ASP A 181 58.32 -35.72 3.74
C ASP A 181 56.82 -36.00 3.85
N SER A 182 56.11 -36.12 2.72
CA SER A 182 54.68 -36.40 2.70
C SER A 182 54.37 -37.87 3.03
N THR A 183 53.36 -38.07 3.88
CA THR A 183 52.84 -39.38 4.31
C THR A 183 51.32 -39.48 4.25
N ASN A 184 50.64 -38.41 3.82
CA ASN A 184 49.19 -38.37 3.65
C ASN A 184 48.78 -37.37 2.57
N TYR A 185 47.57 -37.55 2.04
CA TYR A 185 46.90 -36.64 1.11
C TYR A 185 45.39 -36.87 1.15
N ILE A 186 44.59 -35.85 0.85
CA ILE A 186 43.15 -35.97 0.65
C ILE A 186 42.85 -35.66 -0.82
N ASP A 187 42.35 -36.64 -1.56
CA ASP A 187 41.89 -36.45 -2.95
C ASP A 187 40.39 -36.16 -2.97
N ASN A 188 39.98 -35.16 -3.76
CA ASN A 188 38.58 -34.83 -4.00
C ASN A 188 38.12 -35.52 -5.29
N ILE A 189 37.12 -36.39 -5.16
CA ILE A 189 36.62 -37.23 -6.23
C ILE A 189 35.44 -36.54 -6.89
N SER A 190 35.60 -36.16 -8.16
CA SER A 190 34.56 -35.47 -8.93
C SER A 190 33.54 -36.43 -9.59
N VAL A 191 33.53 -37.71 -9.22
CA VAL A 191 32.61 -38.71 -9.78
C VAL A 191 31.69 -39.22 -8.69
N CYS A 192 30.40 -39.31 -9.02
CA CYS A 192 29.36 -39.62 -8.06
C CYS A 192 29.42 -41.03 -7.50
N SER A 193 29.74 -42.00 -8.35
CA SER A 193 30.15 -43.32 -7.90
C SER A 193 31.06 -43.97 -8.91
N SER A 194 32.18 -44.50 -8.45
CA SER A 194 33.08 -45.32 -9.26
C SER A 194 33.94 -46.21 -8.38
N TRP A 195 34.35 -47.35 -8.93
CA TRP A 195 35.45 -48.09 -8.34
C TRP A 195 36.77 -47.39 -8.66
N LEU A 196 37.52 -47.00 -7.63
CA LEU A 196 38.83 -46.36 -7.75
C LEU A 196 39.88 -47.20 -7.01
N ASN A 197 41.03 -47.41 -7.63
CA ASN A 197 42.22 -47.94 -6.97
C ASN A 197 43.31 -46.87 -6.94
N TYR A 198 44.07 -46.86 -5.86
CA TYR A 198 45.17 -45.94 -5.61
C TYR A 198 46.45 -46.71 -5.30
N ARG A 199 47.57 -46.06 -5.61
CA ARG A 199 48.88 -46.42 -5.12
C ARG A 199 49.73 -45.17 -4.98
N VAL A 200 50.79 -45.26 -4.18
CA VAL A 200 51.81 -44.23 -4.12
C VAL A 200 53.15 -44.80 -4.62
N ARG A 201 53.84 -43.98 -5.43
CA ARG A 201 55.16 -44.29 -5.96
C ARG A 201 56.17 -43.25 -5.47
N LEU A 202 57.21 -43.68 -4.75
CA LEU A 202 58.36 -42.82 -4.46
C LEU A 202 59.36 -42.97 -5.59
N ILE A 203 59.44 -41.96 -6.45
CA ILE A 203 60.43 -41.92 -7.53
C ILE A 203 61.76 -41.52 -6.92
N THR A 204 62.80 -42.33 -7.13
CA THR A 204 64.18 -41.98 -6.74
C THR A 204 65.10 -42.00 -7.95
N THR A 205 66.37 -41.67 -7.77
CA THR A 205 67.35 -41.66 -8.85
C THR A 205 67.76 -43.05 -9.34
N ASN A 206 67.59 -44.09 -8.50
CA ASN A 206 68.16 -45.42 -8.75
C ASN A 206 67.08 -46.47 -9.06
N CYS A 207 65.96 -46.43 -8.33
CA CYS A 207 64.81 -47.31 -8.50
C CYS A 207 63.57 -46.69 -7.84
N ASP A 208 62.37 -47.16 -8.18
CA ASP A 208 61.13 -46.64 -7.61
C ASP A 208 60.62 -47.56 -6.50
N PHE A 209 60.15 -47.00 -5.39
CA PHE A 209 59.32 -47.75 -4.46
C PHE A 209 57.86 -47.64 -4.88
N VAL A 210 57.14 -48.76 -4.95
CA VAL A 210 55.72 -48.81 -5.28
C VAL A 210 54.99 -49.51 -4.14
N SER A 211 53.97 -48.84 -3.61
CA SER A 211 53.14 -49.38 -2.52
C SER A 211 52.27 -50.55 -2.95
N ASN A 212 51.61 -51.20 -1.98
CA ASN A 212 50.44 -52.01 -2.28
C ASN A 212 49.35 -51.17 -2.96
N LEU A 213 48.41 -51.88 -3.57
CA LEU A 213 47.17 -51.29 -4.04
C LEU A 213 46.18 -51.22 -2.89
N ASP A 214 45.48 -50.11 -2.79
CA ASP A 214 44.26 -50.00 -1.99
C ASP A 214 43.19 -49.24 -2.78
N GLY A 215 41.93 -49.57 -2.58
CA GLY A 215 40.85 -49.10 -3.44
C GLY A 215 39.49 -49.56 -2.98
N GLY A 216 38.47 -48.91 -3.50
CA GLY A 216 37.09 -49.22 -3.15
C GLY A 216 36.09 -48.60 -4.09
N PHE A 217 34.84 -48.96 -3.87
CA PHE A 217 33.72 -48.25 -4.46
C PHE A 217 33.54 -46.93 -3.70
N ILE A 218 33.91 -45.83 -4.34
CA ILE A 218 33.76 -44.50 -3.79
C ILE A 218 32.46 -43.93 -4.32
N GLU A 219 31.62 -43.45 -3.40
CA GLU A 219 30.34 -42.81 -3.70
C GLU A 219 30.24 -41.55 -2.86
N ASP A 220 29.75 -40.46 -3.46
CA ASP A 220 29.33 -39.29 -2.73
C ASP A 220 27.87 -39.46 -2.28
N GLN A 221 27.67 -39.52 -0.95
CA GLN A 221 26.36 -39.70 -0.34
C GLN A 221 25.93 -38.48 0.48
N GLN A 222 26.76 -37.44 0.55
CA GLN A 222 26.51 -36.28 1.40
C GLN A 222 25.74 -35.22 0.63
N ALA A 223 24.48 -34.98 0.99
CA ALA A 223 23.71 -33.90 0.38
C ALA A 223 24.38 -32.53 0.63
N PRO A 224 24.31 -31.59 -0.33
CA PRO A 224 24.75 -30.22 -0.13
C PRO A 224 23.99 -29.55 1.02
N ASP A 225 24.57 -28.48 1.56
CA ASP A 225 23.86 -27.62 2.50
C ASP A 225 22.72 -26.86 1.80
N PRO A 226 21.57 -26.64 2.45
CA PRO A 226 20.49 -25.84 1.90
C PRO A 226 20.93 -24.39 1.61
N PRO A 227 20.59 -23.82 0.44
CA PRO A 227 20.91 -22.43 0.13
C PRO A 227 20.25 -21.43 1.07
N ILE A 228 20.96 -20.34 1.36
CA ILE A 228 20.43 -19.23 2.18
C ILE A 228 19.80 -18.19 1.26
N ILE A 229 18.49 -17.99 1.38
CA ILE A 229 17.77 -16.90 0.70
C ILE A 229 18.18 -15.56 1.33
N ASN A 230 18.61 -14.61 0.51
CA ASN A 230 18.88 -13.24 0.97
C ASN A 230 17.59 -12.42 1.02
N VAL A 231 16.76 -12.54 -0.02
CA VAL A 231 15.56 -11.71 -0.15
C VAL A 231 14.48 -12.34 -1.03
N VAL A 232 13.24 -12.12 -0.61
CA VAL A 232 12.02 -12.27 -1.41
C VAL A 232 11.40 -10.87 -1.48
N THR A 233 11.38 -10.25 -2.65
CA THR A 233 10.93 -8.87 -2.82
C THR A 233 10.03 -8.74 -4.04
N ASN A 234 9.06 -7.84 -3.98
CA ASN A 234 8.28 -7.50 -5.16
C ASN A 234 9.08 -6.57 -6.08
N ASP A 235 9.17 -6.92 -7.36
CA ASP A 235 9.64 -6.05 -8.43
C ASP A 235 8.44 -5.25 -8.95
N THR A 236 8.34 -3.99 -8.52
CA THR A 236 7.24 -3.09 -8.88
C THR A 236 7.28 -2.63 -10.34
N ALA A 237 8.37 -2.87 -11.09
CA ALA A 237 8.43 -2.52 -12.51
C ALA A 237 7.72 -3.56 -13.39
N ASN A 238 7.84 -4.84 -13.03
CA ASN A 238 7.29 -5.97 -13.81
C ASN A 238 6.15 -6.71 -13.09
N ASN A 239 5.83 -6.34 -11.84
CA ASN A 239 4.87 -7.01 -10.97
C ASN A 239 5.19 -8.50 -10.78
N GLN A 240 6.40 -8.80 -10.33
CA GLN A 240 6.89 -10.18 -10.12
C GLN A 240 7.55 -10.30 -8.75
N ILE A 241 7.53 -11.48 -8.14
CA ILE A 241 8.33 -11.73 -6.94
C ILE A 241 9.74 -12.16 -7.36
N LYS A 242 10.74 -11.37 -6.98
CA LYS A 242 12.15 -11.71 -7.14
C LYS A 242 12.65 -12.43 -5.89
N ILE A 243 13.24 -13.59 -6.10
CA ILE A 243 13.91 -14.40 -5.07
C ILE A 243 15.40 -14.39 -5.39
N HIS A 244 16.23 -14.11 -4.40
CA HIS A 244 17.69 -14.15 -4.53
C HIS A 244 18.30 -14.91 -3.35
N TRP A 245 19.26 -15.78 -3.62
CA TRP A 245 20.00 -16.59 -2.64
C TRP A 245 21.52 -16.55 -2.88
N ASN A 246 22.29 -17.05 -1.94
CA ASN A 246 23.74 -17.22 -2.11
C ASN A 246 24.04 -18.51 -2.87
N PRO A 247 25.05 -18.54 -3.75
CA PRO A 247 25.48 -19.77 -4.40
C PRO A 247 26.00 -20.78 -3.36
N SER A 248 25.81 -22.07 -3.60
CA SER A 248 26.32 -23.14 -2.74
C SER A 248 27.85 -23.11 -2.65
N ILE A 249 28.38 -23.51 -1.51
CA ILE A 249 29.82 -23.74 -1.32
C ILE A 249 30.27 -25.06 -1.94
N ALA A 250 29.36 -26.05 -2.03
CA ALA A 250 29.60 -27.35 -2.64
C ALA A 250 29.64 -27.20 -4.17
N GLN A 251 30.80 -27.49 -4.76
CA GLN A 251 31.12 -27.17 -6.18
C GLN A 251 30.43 -28.09 -7.20
N ASP A 252 29.91 -29.21 -6.72
CA ASP A 252 29.19 -30.25 -7.42
C ASP A 252 27.67 -29.98 -7.48
N VAL A 253 27.18 -28.91 -6.85
CA VAL A 253 25.80 -28.43 -7.02
C VAL A 253 25.54 -28.08 -8.48
N MET A 254 24.60 -28.78 -9.10
CA MET A 254 24.26 -28.58 -10.51
C MET A 254 22.99 -27.75 -10.69
N ALA A 255 22.11 -27.66 -9.69
CA ALA A 255 20.86 -26.91 -9.78
C ALA A 255 20.27 -26.55 -8.40
N TYR A 256 19.28 -25.65 -8.42
CA TYR A 256 18.46 -25.28 -7.26
C TYR A 256 16.99 -25.56 -7.53
N ILE A 257 16.29 -26.19 -6.59
CA ILE A 257 14.85 -26.44 -6.67
C ILE A 257 14.13 -25.37 -5.85
N ILE A 258 13.29 -24.59 -6.50
CA ILE A 258 12.53 -23.52 -5.87
C ILE A 258 11.18 -24.07 -5.44
N PHE A 259 10.86 -23.98 -4.15
CA PHE A 259 9.58 -24.37 -3.60
C PHE A 259 8.76 -23.15 -3.23
N LYS A 260 7.45 -23.30 -3.36
CA LYS A 260 6.46 -22.33 -2.88
C LYS A 260 5.46 -23.03 -1.97
N PHE A 261 5.25 -22.45 -0.80
CA PHE A 261 4.16 -22.86 0.07
C PHE A 261 2.88 -22.18 -0.40
N SER A 262 1.92 -23.00 -0.85
CA SER A 262 0.60 -22.53 -1.24
C SER A 262 -0.45 -23.59 -0.91
N SER A 263 -1.63 -23.14 -0.46
CA SER A 263 -2.76 -24.03 -0.10
C SER A 263 -2.41 -25.13 0.93
N GLY A 264 -1.50 -24.84 1.87
CA GLY A 264 -1.13 -25.77 2.95
C GLY A 264 -0.08 -26.82 2.59
N SER A 265 0.51 -26.76 1.39
CA SER A 265 1.57 -27.68 0.97
C SER A 265 2.73 -26.94 0.29
N TRP A 266 3.93 -27.50 0.42
CA TRP A 266 5.10 -27.11 -0.36
C TRP A 266 5.02 -27.75 -1.75
N ASN A 267 5.10 -26.93 -2.79
CA ASN A 267 5.08 -27.38 -4.17
C ASN A 267 6.35 -26.89 -4.89
N PRO A 268 7.04 -27.75 -5.65
CA PRO A 268 8.14 -27.29 -6.51
C PRO A 268 7.58 -26.38 -7.61
N LEU A 269 8.16 -25.20 -7.77
CA LEU A 269 7.86 -24.27 -8.87
C LEU A 269 8.72 -24.56 -10.08
N ASP A 270 10.03 -24.65 -9.87
CA ASP A 270 11.02 -24.76 -10.95
C ASP A 270 12.36 -25.34 -10.44
N THR A 271 13.19 -25.78 -11.37
CA THR A 271 14.57 -26.23 -11.13
C THR A 271 15.54 -25.39 -11.97
N ILE A 272 16.37 -24.60 -11.29
CA ILE A 272 17.29 -23.66 -11.90
C ILE A 272 18.67 -24.29 -11.99
N TYR A 273 19.07 -24.69 -13.20
CA TYR A 273 20.38 -25.32 -13.45
C TYR A 273 21.51 -24.29 -13.44
N GLY A 274 22.66 -24.68 -12.88
CA GLY A 274 23.89 -23.89 -12.77
C GLY A 274 24.09 -23.29 -11.38
N ILE A 275 25.21 -23.62 -10.73
CA ILE A 275 25.56 -23.14 -9.37
C ILE A 275 25.55 -21.61 -9.23
N GLN A 276 25.85 -20.89 -10.31
CA GLN A 276 25.91 -19.42 -10.34
C GLN A 276 24.56 -18.75 -10.64
N ASN A 277 23.52 -19.53 -10.98
CA ASN A 277 22.19 -18.98 -11.24
C ASN A 277 21.42 -18.86 -9.92
N THR A 278 21.49 -17.68 -9.30
CA THR A 278 21.00 -17.43 -7.94
C THR A 278 19.79 -16.50 -7.84
N ILE A 279 19.09 -16.29 -8.97
CA ILE A 279 17.91 -15.43 -9.05
C ILE A 279 16.77 -16.20 -9.71
N TYR A 280 15.57 -16.06 -9.15
CA TYR A 280 14.32 -16.54 -9.74
C TYR A 280 13.25 -15.45 -9.68
N TYR A 281 12.39 -15.41 -10.70
CA TYR A 281 11.22 -14.53 -10.75
C TYR A 281 9.95 -15.37 -10.80
N ASP A 282 9.15 -15.30 -9.74
CA ASP A 282 7.80 -15.86 -9.75
C ASP A 282 6.85 -14.84 -10.41
N THR A 283 6.23 -15.29 -11.51
CA THR A 283 5.35 -14.48 -12.36
C THR A 283 3.87 -14.76 -12.11
N ALA A 284 3.53 -15.65 -11.18
CA ALA A 284 2.15 -16.02 -10.86
C ALA A 284 1.45 -14.96 -9.99
N ILE A 285 1.24 -13.75 -10.53
CA ILE A 285 0.68 -12.56 -9.85
C ILE A 285 -0.53 -12.86 -8.96
N THR A 286 -1.45 -13.69 -9.46
CA THR A 286 -2.70 -14.06 -8.77
C THR A 286 -2.48 -14.71 -7.40
N THR A 287 -1.29 -15.24 -7.14
CA THR A 287 -0.97 -15.93 -5.90
C THR A 287 -0.39 -15.00 -4.84
N PHE A 288 0.47 -14.05 -5.20
CA PHE A 288 1.23 -13.23 -4.24
C PHE A 288 0.75 -11.79 -4.11
N GLN A 289 -0.10 -11.31 -5.03
CA GLN A 289 -0.61 -9.94 -4.98
C GLN A 289 -1.55 -9.69 -3.79
N ASN A 290 -2.29 -10.73 -3.38
CA ASN A 290 -3.30 -10.65 -2.31
C ASN A 290 -3.06 -11.66 -1.17
N ASN A 291 -1.99 -12.45 -1.23
CA ASN A 291 -1.68 -13.43 -0.19
C ASN A 291 -0.20 -13.35 0.19
N ILE A 292 0.05 -13.71 1.45
CA ILE A 292 1.40 -14.00 1.93
C ILE A 292 1.77 -15.37 1.37
N VAL A 293 2.84 -15.43 0.60
CA VAL A 293 3.42 -16.65 0.04
C VAL A 293 4.81 -16.83 0.62
N GLN A 294 5.18 -18.09 0.85
CA GLN A 294 6.51 -18.44 1.37
C GLN A 294 7.28 -19.22 0.31
N TYR A 295 8.59 -19.00 0.27
CA TYR A 295 9.51 -19.66 -0.64
C TYR A 295 10.64 -20.30 0.14
N ALA A 296 11.05 -21.48 -0.30
CA ALA A 296 12.21 -22.19 0.23
C ALA A 296 12.99 -22.79 -0.94
N ILE A 297 14.29 -22.99 -0.77
CA ILE A 297 15.17 -23.49 -1.84
C ILE A 297 15.94 -24.70 -1.34
N ALA A 298 16.05 -25.72 -2.19
CA ALA A 298 16.98 -26.84 -1.99
C ALA A 298 18.07 -26.82 -3.07
N ALA A 299 19.27 -27.26 -2.72
CA ALA A 299 20.36 -27.49 -3.66
C ALA A 299 20.35 -28.95 -4.13
N MET A 300 20.57 -29.17 -5.42
CA MET A 300 20.65 -30.47 -6.05
C MET A 300 22.04 -30.63 -6.66
N ASP A 301 22.80 -31.63 -6.21
CA ASP A 301 24.10 -31.94 -6.80
C ASP A 301 23.99 -32.78 -8.06
N SER A 302 25.14 -32.99 -8.70
CA SER A 302 25.26 -33.76 -9.94
C SER A 302 25.08 -35.27 -9.78
N CYS A 303 25.00 -35.76 -8.55
CA CYS A 303 24.97 -37.17 -8.21
C CYS A 303 23.56 -37.72 -8.14
N SER A 304 23.33 -38.83 -8.84
CA SER A 304 22.03 -39.49 -8.90
C SER A 304 22.14 -41.00 -8.83
N SER A 305 21.13 -41.63 -8.25
CA SER A 305 21.00 -43.08 -8.15
C SER A 305 19.64 -43.57 -8.67
N GLY A 306 19.56 -44.82 -9.12
CA GLY A 306 18.30 -45.44 -9.54
C GLY A 306 17.73 -45.01 -10.90
N LEU A 307 16.59 -45.61 -11.27
CA LEU A 307 15.81 -45.32 -12.47
C LEU A 307 14.33 -45.20 -12.08
N PRO A 308 13.70 -44.00 -12.14
CA PRO A 308 14.27 -42.72 -12.59
C PRO A 308 15.38 -42.19 -11.65
N PRO A 309 16.26 -41.29 -12.14
CA PRO A 309 17.35 -40.73 -11.34
C PRO A 309 16.84 -40.02 -10.09
N GLN A 310 17.38 -40.38 -8.93
CA GLN A 310 17.18 -39.72 -7.66
C GLN A 310 18.44 -38.93 -7.33
N PHE A 311 18.38 -37.61 -7.51
CA PHE A 311 19.51 -36.73 -7.24
C PHE A 311 19.69 -36.52 -5.75
N ASN A 312 20.94 -36.43 -5.31
CA ASN A 312 21.26 -36.07 -3.94
C ASN A 312 20.94 -34.57 -3.74
N THR A 313 19.93 -34.33 -2.92
CA THR A 313 19.26 -33.03 -2.79
C THR A 313 19.22 -32.66 -1.31
N SER A 314 19.59 -31.41 -1.00
CA SER A 314 19.50 -30.88 0.36
C SER A 314 18.05 -30.87 0.85
N SER A 315 17.85 -30.72 2.16
CA SER A 315 16.55 -30.23 2.64
C SER A 315 16.27 -28.84 2.06
N ALA A 316 15.00 -28.44 2.00
CA ALA A 316 14.67 -27.05 1.73
C ALA A 316 15.21 -26.19 2.89
N GLY A 317 15.86 -25.07 2.57
CA GLY A 317 16.35 -24.11 3.54
C GLY A 317 15.21 -23.36 4.25
N SER A 318 15.58 -22.46 5.17
CA SER A 318 14.60 -21.59 5.86
C SER A 318 13.75 -20.83 4.86
N GLU A 319 12.45 -20.78 5.12
CA GLU A 319 11.49 -20.12 4.25
C GLU A 319 11.52 -18.60 4.38
N HIS A 320 11.29 -17.88 3.30
CA HIS A 320 11.14 -16.42 3.31
C HIS A 320 9.79 -16.05 2.69
N ASN A 321 9.16 -14.99 3.16
CA ASN A 321 7.87 -14.52 2.65
C ASN A 321 7.99 -13.20 1.87
N ASN A 322 6.98 -12.91 1.06
CA ASN A 322 6.77 -11.55 0.55
C ASN A 322 6.15 -10.66 1.63
N ILE A 323 6.26 -9.35 1.42
CA ILE A 323 5.51 -8.36 2.19
C ILE A 323 4.22 -8.05 1.43
N LEU A 324 3.10 -8.34 2.06
CA LEU A 324 1.75 -8.01 1.61
C LEU A 324 1.27 -6.78 2.38
N LEU A 325 1.21 -5.65 1.70
CA LEU A 325 0.56 -4.42 2.13
C LEU A 325 -0.93 -4.51 1.79
N THR A 326 -1.76 -4.09 2.76
CA THR A 326 -3.21 -3.88 2.64
C THR A 326 -3.56 -2.47 3.09
N GLN A 327 -4.69 -1.94 2.58
CA GLN A 327 -5.18 -0.60 2.93
C GLN A 327 -6.68 -0.62 3.23
N ASN A 328 -7.10 0.28 4.10
CA ASN A 328 -8.50 0.64 4.28
C ASN A 328 -8.63 2.16 4.33
N TYR A 329 -9.31 2.75 3.34
CA TYR A 329 -9.51 4.19 3.21
C TYR A 329 -10.91 4.58 3.65
N ASP A 330 -10.99 5.53 4.60
CA ASP A 330 -12.22 6.19 5.00
C ASP A 330 -12.31 7.57 4.34
N GLN A 331 -13.24 7.70 3.40
CA GLN A 331 -13.47 8.94 2.65
C GLN A 331 -13.96 10.12 3.51
N CYS A 332 -14.50 9.87 4.71
CA CYS A 332 -15.09 10.90 5.55
C CYS A 332 -14.07 11.53 6.49
N SER A 333 -13.20 10.72 7.11
CA SER A 333 -12.05 11.23 7.86
C SER A 333 -10.86 11.60 6.98
N GLY A 334 -10.82 11.06 5.75
CA GLY A 334 -9.65 11.13 4.87
C GLY A 334 -8.50 10.22 5.35
N GLU A 335 -8.71 9.37 6.35
CA GLU A 335 -7.69 8.48 6.88
C GLU A 335 -7.55 7.21 6.02
N VAL A 336 -6.32 6.88 5.64
CA VAL A 336 -5.96 5.56 5.11
C VAL A 336 -5.18 4.80 6.17
N ALA A 337 -5.74 3.68 6.60
CA ALA A 337 -5.10 2.72 7.49
C ALA A 337 -4.35 1.68 6.66
N LEU A 338 -3.03 1.66 6.78
CA LEU A 338 -2.14 0.71 6.12
C LEU A 338 -1.76 -0.39 7.09
N SER A 339 -1.72 -1.64 6.64
CA SER A 339 -1.21 -2.76 7.42
C SER A 339 -0.49 -3.78 6.56
N TRP A 340 0.59 -4.37 7.08
CA TRP A 340 1.41 -5.34 6.37
C TRP A 340 1.91 -6.46 7.28
N ASN A 341 2.32 -7.60 6.70
CA ASN A 341 2.94 -8.68 7.48
C ASN A 341 4.42 -8.44 7.75
N GLU A 342 4.92 -9.11 8.79
CA GLU A 342 6.35 -9.16 9.08
C GLU A 342 7.11 -9.97 8.02
N TYR A 343 8.33 -9.54 7.71
CA TYR A 343 9.27 -10.32 6.89
C TYR A 343 10.01 -11.33 7.76
N ILE A 344 10.09 -12.59 7.35
CA ILE A 344 10.66 -13.66 8.19
C ILE A 344 12.08 -14.05 7.78
N ASN A 345 12.81 -14.64 8.75
CA ASN A 345 14.07 -15.36 8.54
C ASN A 345 15.25 -14.54 7.99
N TRP A 346 15.22 -13.20 8.10
CA TRP A 346 16.46 -12.42 8.02
C TRP A 346 17.35 -12.67 9.25
N PRO A 347 18.65 -12.97 9.08
CA PRO A 347 19.53 -13.38 10.19
C PRO A 347 19.59 -12.41 11.38
N ASN A 348 19.51 -11.10 11.11
CA ASN A 348 19.57 -10.05 12.13
C ASN A 348 18.19 -9.46 12.46
N GLY A 349 17.10 -10.04 11.94
CA GLY A 349 15.76 -9.49 12.04
C GLY A 349 15.57 -8.20 11.24
N ILE A 350 14.41 -7.57 11.35
CA ILE A 350 14.10 -6.31 10.66
C ILE A 350 14.59 -5.12 11.49
N SER A 351 15.23 -4.14 10.83
CA SER A 351 15.65 -2.89 11.47
C SER A 351 14.50 -1.89 11.58
N ASN A 352 13.81 -1.63 10.45
CA ASN A 352 12.59 -0.83 10.39
C ASN A 352 11.83 -1.06 9.07
N TYR A 353 10.63 -0.49 9.01
CA TYR A 353 9.84 -0.32 7.79
C TYR A 353 9.83 1.14 7.38
N LYS A 354 10.00 1.41 6.08
CA LYS A 354 9.81 2.72 5.49
C LYS A 354 8.56 2.72 4.63
N ILE A 355 7.71 3.72 4.82
CA ILE A 355 6.47 3.90 4.07
C ILE A 355 6.75 4.91 2.96
N PHE A 356 6.52 4.50 1.71
CA PHE A 356 6.58 5.41 0.58
C PHE A 356 5.20 5.68 0.02
N ILE A 357 4.99 6.92 -0.40
CA ILE A 357 3.76 7.41 -1.02
C ILE A 357 4.06 8.00 -2.39
N LYS A 358 3.15 7.77 -3.34
CA LYS A 358 3.10 8.46 -4.63
C LYS A 358 1.67 8.94 -4.86
N ASN A 359 1.52 10.12 -5.44
CA ASN A 359 0.21 10.68 -5.81
C ASN A 359 0.30 11.44 -7.14
N ASP A 360 -0.85 11.81 -7.69
CA ASP A 360 -0.93 12.53 -8.98
C ASP A 360 -0.18 13.88 -8.97
N PHE A 361 0.00 14.50 -7.80
CA PHE A 361 0.68 15.80 -7.65
C PHE A 361 2.22 15.70 -7.74
N SER A 362 2.80 14.67 -7.13
CA SER A 362 4.26 14.47 -7.07
C SER A 362 4.77 13.58 -8.20
N ASN A 363 3.95 12.62 -8.65
CA ASN A 363 4.24 11.58 -9.62
C ASN A 363 5.53 10.76 -9.36
N ASN A 364 6.14 10.91 -8.19
CA ASN A 364 7.35 10.22 -7.75
C ASN A 364 7.13 9.59 -6.38
N TRP A 365 7.84 8.51 -6.08
CA TRP A 365 7.85 7.93 -4.74
C TRP A 365 8.58 8.84 -3.77
N ASN A 366 7.90 9.19 -2.67
CA ASN A 366 8.47 9.98 -1.57
C ASN A 366 8.42 9.17 -0.29
N LEU A 367 9.49 9.26 0.53
CA LEU A 367 9.49 8.68 1.86
C LEU A 367 8.54 9.49 2.75
N LEU A 368 7.50 8.82 3.27
CA LEU A 368 6.52 9.43 4.15
C LEU A 368 6.97 9.37 5.60
N ASP A 369 7.33 8.18 6.08
CA ASP A 369 7.78 7.94 7.45
C ASP A 369 8.52 6.60 7.57
N SER A 370 9.09 6.32 8.75
CA SER A 370 9.64 5.02 9.12
C SER A 370 9.16 4.56 10.49
N THR A 371 8.81 3.28 10.61
CA THR A 371 8.24 2.70 11.84
C THR A 371 8.70 1.26 12.03
N ASN A 372 8.61 0.78 13.27
CA ASN A 372 8.78 -0.64 13.59
C ASN A 372 7.44 -1.36 13.80
N SER A 373 6.33 -0.63 13.71
CA SER A 373 4.98 -1.20 13.78
C SER A 373 4.58 -1.79 12.43
N LEU A 374 3.65 -2.75 12.44
CA LEU A 374 3.10 -3.39 11.23
C LEU A 374 1.86 -2.67 10.67
N ASN A 375 1.59 -1.46 11.17
CA ASN A 375 0.49 -0.61 10.76
C ASN A 375 0.90 0.86 10.77
N TYR A 376 0.21 1.65 9.96
CA TYR A 376 0.43 3.09 9.85
C TYR A 376 -0.84 3.78 9.35
N ASN A 377 -1.24 4.88 10.00
CA ASN A 377 -2.38 5.68 9.58
C ASN A 377 -1.88 7.00 8.96
N TYR A 378 -2.43 7.33 7.79
CA TYR A 378 -2.13 8.58 7.07
C TYR A 378 -3.41 9.33 6.76
N THR A 379 -3.47 10.63 7.04
CA THR A 379 -4.62 11.47 6.69
C THR A 379 -4.34 12.22 5.38
N ILE A 380 -5.17 11.95 4.36
CA ILE A 380 -5.13 12.61 3.07
C ILE A 380 -5.75 14.01 3.22
N GLN A 381 -4.94 15.05 3.06
CA GLN A 381 -5.40 16.44 3.16
C GLN A 381 -6.12 16.92 1.90
N GLN A 382 -5.73 16.39 0.73
CA GLN A 382 -6.29 16.75 -0.57
C GLN A 382 -6.70 15.47 -1.30
N GLY A 383 -7.99 15.15 -1.26
CA GLY A 383 -8.55 13.99 -1.94
C GLY A 383 -8.79 14.21 -3.44
N ASN A 384 -9.68 13.40 -4.00
CA ASN A 384 -10.05 13.34 -5.41
C ASN A 384 -8.85 13.17 -6.36
N SER A 385 -7.89 12.32 -5.96
CA SER A 385 -6.70 11.96 -6.72
C SER A 385 -6.28 10.51 -6.47
N ASN A 386 -5.45 9.95 -7.35
CA ASN A 386 -4.88 8.62 -7.15
C ASN A 386 -3.74 8.66 -6.13
N PHE A 387 -3.74 7.68 -5.23
CA PHE A 387 -2.67 7.44 -4.27
C PHE A 387 -2.15 6.03 -4.42
N SER A 388 -0.83 5.91 -4.33
CA SER A 388 -0.11 4.65 -4.32
C SER A 388 0.78 4.54 -3.09
N PHE A 389 0.85 3.35 -2.50
CA PHE A 389 1.69 3.05 -1.34
C PHE A 389 2.53 1.79 -1.56
N ILE A 390 3.76 1.82 -1.06
CA ILE A 390 4.63 0.65 -0.91
C ILE A 390 5.34 0.71 0.46
N ILE A 391 5.64 -0.46 1.01
CA ILE A 391 6.44 -0.61 2.21
C ILE A 391 7.79 -1.21 1.83
N GLU A 392 8.86 -0.61 2.34
CA GLU A 392 10.21 -1.14 2.28
C GLU A 392 10.60 -1.66 3.66
N ALA A 393 10.78 -2.98 3.81
CA ALA A 393 11.46 -3.53 4.97
C ALA A 393 12.97 -3.46 4.75
N SER A 394 13.72 -3.10 5.79
CA SER A 394 15.17 -3.07 5.74
C SER A 394 15.82 -3.82 6.90
N SER A 395 16.93 -4.50 6.62
CA SER A 395 17.80 -5.17 7.59
C SER A 395 19.24 -5.06 7.12
N ASP A 396 20.06 -4.26 7.81
CA ASP A 396 21.44 -3.92 7.42
C ASP A 396 21.58 -3.44 5.96
N SER A 397 21.87 -4.37 5.03
CA SER A 397 22.03 -4.14 3.59
C SER A 397 20.93 -4.81 2.72
N LEU A 398 20.02 -5.56 3.34
CA LEU A 398 18.93 -6.27 2.68
C LEU A 398 17.67 -5.40 2.68
N ILE A 399 16.98 -5.38 1.55
CA ILE A 399 15.78 -4.58 1.32
C ILE A 399 14.74 -5.44 0.63
N SER A 400 13.52 -5.48 1.16
CA SER A 400 12.35 -6.09 0.53
C SER A 400 11.22 -5.08 0.39
N ILE A 401 10.59 -5.04 -0.79
CA ILE A 401 9.49 -4.14 -1.15
C ILE A 401 8.18 -4.93 -1.21
N SER A 402 7.10 -4.34 -0.70
CA SER A 402 5.74 -4.90 -0.75
C SER A 402 5.11 -4.87 -2.15
N ASN A 403 3.91 -5.44 -2.28
CA ASN A 403 3.02 -5.09 -3.38
C ASN A 403 2.72 -3.58 -3.39
N THR A 404 2.46 -3.06 -4.59
CA THR A 404 1.91 -1.72 -4.76
C THR A 404 0.42 -1.77 -4.49
N ILE A 405 -0.05 -0.88 -3.64
CA ILE A 405 -1.47 -0.55 -3.51
C ILE A 405 -1.73 0.72 -4.29
N ASP A 406 -2.78 0.70 -5.10
CA ASP A 406 -3.30 1.86 -5.81
C ASP A 406 -4.78 2.03 -5.51
N PHE A 407 -5.22 3.24 -5.17
CA PHE A 407 -6.63 3.57 -5.03
C PHE A 407 -6.90 5.05 -5.31
N TYR A 408 -8.14 5.37 -5.65
CA TYR A 408 -8.60 6.74 -5.81
C TYR A 408 -9.22 7.23 -4.49
N ALA A 409 -8.61 8.24 -3.88
CA ALA A 409 -9.05 8.79 -2.61
C ALA A 409 -10.21 9.76 -2.81
N ASN A 410 -11.45 9.28 -2.92
CA ASN A 410 -12.63 10.14 -3.02
C ASN A 410 -12.76 11.03 -1.78
N GLN A 411 -13.06 12.31 -1.98
CA GLN A 411 -13.45 13.23 -0.92
C GLN A 411 -14.72 13.95 -1.35
N PRO A 412 -15.79 13.97 -0.53
CA PRO A 412 -17.03 14.65 -0.87
C PRO A 412 -16.76 16.10 -1.30
N PRO A 413 -17.19 16.52 -2.51
CA PRO A 413 -16.95 17.87 -2.95
C PRO A 413 -17.87 18.85 -2.22
N ILE A 414 -17.37 20.07 -1.99
CA ILE A 414 -18.18 21.17 -1.48
C ILE A 414 -19.11 21.65 -2.62
N PRO A 415 -20.44 21.76 -2.40
CA PRO A 415 -21.37 22.27 -3.40
C PRO A 415 -20.93 23.63 -3.93
N GLN A 416 -20.87 23.78 -5.27
CA GLN A 416 -20.55 25.06 -5.89
C GLN A 416 -21.76 26.02 -5.91
N ILE A 417 -22.96 25.47 -5.76
CA ILE A 417 -24.23 26.22 -5.76
C ILE A 417 -24.99 25.88 -4.49
N SER A 418 -25.29 26.91 -3.71
CA SER A 418 -26.15 26.85 -2.51
C SER A 418 -26.81 28.23 -2.33
N TYR A 419 -28.03 28.39 -2.85
CA TYR A 419 -28.63 29.72 -3.01
C TYR A 419 -30.16 29.71 -2.90
N ILE A 420 -30.74 30.59 -2.09
CA ILE A 420 -32.17 30.91 -2.11
C ILE A 420 -32.41 31.98 -3.17
N SER A 421 -33.09 31.60 -4.26
CA SER A 421 -33.38 32.52 -5.36
C SER A 421 -34.70 33.27 -5.16
N GLU A 422 -35.70 32.67 -4.54
CA GLU A 422 -37.06 33.24 -4.46
C GLU A 422 -37.67 33.01 -3.08
N VAL A 423 -38.32 34.05 -2.53
CA VAL A 423 -39.21 33.95 -1.35
C VAL A 423 -40.53 34.62 -1.69
N ASN A 424 -41.54 33.79 -2.00
CA ASN A 424 -42.82 34.23 -2.52
C ASN A 424 -43.94 33.97 -1.53
N VAL A 425 -44.72 35.01 -1.22
CA VAL A 425 -45.93 34.86 -0.40
C VAL A 425 -47.12 34.49 -1.29
N PHE A 426 -47.79 33.39 -0.96
CA PHE A 426 -49.03 32.93 -1.57
C PHE A 426 -50.10 32.78 -0.49
N LEU A 427 -51.01 33.75 -0.41
CA LEU A 427 -52.02 33.81 0.66
C LEU A 427 -51.34 33.79 2.05
N ASP A 428 -51.51 32.69 2.78
CA ASP A 428 -50.95 32.48 4.12
C ASP A 428 -49.73 31.55 4.12
N THR A 429 -49.20 31.17 2.96
CA THR A 429 -48.03 30.28 2.82
C THR A 429 -46.86 31.03 2.20
N ILE A 430 -45.65 30.75 2.66
CA ILE A 430 -44.43 31.27 2.06
C ILE A 430 -43.75 30.13 1.28
N ALA A 431 -43.50 30.35 0.00
CA ALA A 431 -42.76 29.41 -0.86
C ALA A 431 -41.32 29.90 -1.04
N ILE A 432 -40.36 29.04 -0.72
CA ILE A 432 -38.93 29.34 -0.79
C ILE A 432 -38.28 28.43 -1.82
N LYS A 433 -37.71 29.01 -2.88
CA LYS A 433 -37.01 28.26 -3.91
C LYS A 433 -35.51 28.30 -3.67
N TYR A 434 -34.93 27.12 -3.55
CA TYR A 434 -33.53 26.85 -3.31
C TYR A 434 -32.88 26.21 -4.55
N LEU A 435 -31.73 26.75 -4.94
CA LEU A 435 -30.86 26.26 -5.99
C LEU A 435 -29.67 25.54 -5.34
N GLY A 436 -29.44 24.31 -5.78
CA GLY A 436 -28.33 23.48 -5.33
C GLY A 436 -27.75 22.65 -6.48
N GLN A 437 -26.62 21.99 -6.23
CA GLN A 437 -25.95 21.15 -7.22
C GLN A 437 -26.39 19.68 -7.10
N ASN A 438 -26.88 19.08 -8.19
CA ASN A 438 -27.21 17.65 -8.23
C ASN A 438 -25.96 16.79 -8.51
N GLY A 439 -25.98 15.53 -8.06
CA GLY A 439 -24.98 14.51 -8.43
C GLY A 439 -23.68 14.51 -7.61
N ILE A 440 -23.60 15.28 -6.51
CA ILE A 440 -22.40 15.43 -5.67
C ILE A 440 -22.50 14.73 -4.30
N GLY A 441 -23.43 13.80 -4.13
CA GLY A 441 -23.53 13.02 -2.88
C GLY A 441 -24.05 13.81 -1.67
N ILE A 442 -25.06 14.67 -1.88
CA ILE A 442 -25.77 15.37 -0.80
C ILE A 442 -26.75 14.41 -0.12
N GLN A 443 -26.65 14.30 1.19
CA GLN A 443 -27.49 13.42 2.00
C GLN A 443 -28.72 14.16 2.54
N TYR A 444 -28.52 15.37 3.09
CA TYR A 444 -29.60 16.15 3.68
C TYR A 444 -29.58 17.62 3.27
N LEU A 445 -30.76 18.22 3.24
CA LEU A 445 -30.97 19.66 3.17
C LEU A 445 -31.77 20.09 4.39
N ASN A 446 -31.15 20.84 5.29
CA ASN A 446 -31.82 21.41 6.47
C ASN A 446 -32.39 22.78 6.11
N ILE A 447 -33.60 23.04 6.60
CA ILE A 447 -34.37 24.24 6.28
C ILE A 447 -34.66 24.98 7.57
N PHE A 448 -34.18 26.22 7.66
CA PHE A 448 -34.29 27.02 8.85
C PHE A 448 -35.11 28.29 8.61
N ARG A 449 -35.79 28.74 9.67
CA ARG A 449 -36.54 30.01 9.72
C ARG A 449 -36.12 30.86 10.90
N SER A 450 -36.13 32.16 10.71
CA SER A 450 -35.90 33.16 11.75
C SER A 450 -37.06 34.15 11.81
N VAL A 451 -37.52 34.42 13.02
CA VAL A 451 -38.55 35.43 13.34
C VAL A 451 -37.95 36.75 13.84
N ASN A 452 -36.62 36.82 13.99
CA ASN A 452 -35.91 37.97 14.55
C ASN A 452 -34.82 38.47 13.60
N ASN A 453 -35.16 38.58 12.30
CA ASN A 453 -34.30 39.12 11.24
C ASN A 453 -32.94 38.41 11.11
N GLY A 454 -32.91 37.08 11.26
CA GLY A 454 -31.71 36.27 11.05
C GLY A 454 -30.77 36.19 12.25
N ILE A 455 -31.20 36.62 13.45
CA ILE A 455 -30.38 36.49 14.67
C ILE A 455 -30.37 35.03 15.17
N ASN A 456 -31.56 34.41 15.28
CA ASN A 456 -31.72 33.02 15.66
C ASN A 456 -32.54 32.29 14.61
N PHE A 457 -32.16 31.05 14.34
CA PHE A 457 -32.81 30.17 13.37
C PHE A 457 -33.36 28.92 14.06
N GLU A 458 -34.62 28.58 13.77
CA GLU A 458 -35.24 27.31 14.14
C GLU A 458 -35.22 26.36 12.94
N LEU A 459 -34.94 25.08 13.18
CA LEU A 459 -35.02 24.05 12.14
C LEU A 459 -36.49 23.71 11.90
N LEU A 460 -36.96 23.93 10.66
CA LEU A 460 -38.31 23.58 10.24
C LEU A 460 -38.40 22.15 9.72
N ASN A 461 -37.44 21.76 8.89
CA ASN A 461 -37.49 20.47 8.21
C ASN A 461 -36.10 20.02 7.73
N THR A 462 -35.95 18.71 7.52
CA THR A 462 -34.79 18.07 6.92
C THR A 462 -35.25 17.20 5.75
N ILE A 463 -34.73 17.49 4.56
CA ILE A 463 -35.06 16.74 3.34
C ILE A 463 -33.94 15.75 3.03
N ASN A 464 -34.29 14.49 2.91
CA ASN A 464 -33.34 13.42 2.56
C ASN A 464 -33.19 13.31 1.04
N ASN A 465 -31.95 13.16 0.56
CA ASN A 465 -31.60 13.01 -0.85
C ASN A 465 -32.34 14.04 -1.74
N PRO A 466 -32.18 15.35 -1.47
CA PRO A 466 -32.89 16.40 -2.18
C PRO A 466 -32.52 16.43 -3.67
N THR A 467 -33.47 16.83 -4.50
CA THR A 467 -33.25 17.13 -5.93
C THR A 467 -33.44 18.61 -6.18
N PHE A 468 -32.49 19.24 -6.87
CA PHE A 468 -32.48 20.68 -7.12
C PHE A 468 -32.91 21.05 -8.55
N PRO A 469 -33.59 22.20 -8.76
CA PRO A 469 -34.01 23.16 -7.75
C PRO A 469 -35.11 22.60 -6.85
N PHE A 470 -35.11 23.01 -5.57
CA PHE A 470 -36.05 22.54 -4.55
C PHE A 470 -36.91 23.70 -4.06
N THR A 471 -38.22 23.48 -3.89
CA THR A 471 -39.12 24.50 -3.32
C THR A 471 -39.73 23.99 -2.02
N TYR A 472 -39.52 24.74 -0.94
CA TYR A 472 -40.15 24.51 0.35
C TYR A 472 -41.39 25.39 0.51
N PHE A 473 -42.43 24.87 1.16
CA PHE A 473 -43.64 25.62 1.49
C PHE A 473 -43.80 25.68 3.00
N ASP A 474 -43.66 26.87 3.58
CA ASP A 474 -43.92 27.12 4.99
C ASP A 474 -45.39 27.50 5.18
N THR A 475 -46.19 26.53 5.63
CA THR A 475 -47.62 26.69 5.92
C THR A 475 -47.90 27.19 7.34
N ASP A 476 -46.89 27.19 8.21
CA ASP A 476 -47.02 27.61 9.61
C ASP A 476 -46.68 29.10 9.79
N ALA A 477 -46.10 29.73 8.77
CA ALA A 477 -45.83 31.16 8.75
C ALA A 477 -47.14 31.97 8.66
N ASN A 478 -47.13 33.17 9.25
CA ASN A 478 -48.17 34.17 9.05
C ASN A 478 -47.60 35.42 8.36
N PRO A 479 -47.53 35.44 7.01
CA PRO A 479 -46.88 36.52 6.24
C PRO A 479 -47.62 37.86 6.30
N ASN A 480 -48.90 37.85 6.70
CA ASN A 480 -49.69 39.06 6.87
C ASN A 480 -49.36 39.80 8.19
N GLN A 481 -48.84 39.08 9.20
CA GLN A 481 -48.50 39.65 10.51
C GLN A 481 -47.02 39.95 10.68
N SER A 482 -46.13 39.12 10.13
CA SER A 482 -44.68 39.26 10.29
C SER A 482 -43.92 38.87 9.03
N SER A 483 -42.70 39.40 8.88
CA SER A 483 -41.72 38.94 7.91
C SER A 483 -40.81 37.87 8.52
N TYR A 484 -40.34 36.93 7.71
CA TYR A 484 -39.49 35.82 8.13
C TYR A 484 -38.22 35.78 7.29
N VAL A 485 -37.13 35.26 7.85
CA VAL A 485 -35.87 35.03 7.14
C VAL A 485 -35.57 33.54 7.11
N TYR A 486 -35.14 33.02 5.96
CA TYR A 486 -34.85 31.61 5.73
C TYR A 486 -33.38 31.41 5.40
N GLN A 487 -32.85 30.27 5.83
CA GLN A 487 -31.52 29.77 5.49
C GLN A 487 -31.61 28.26 5.26
N PHE A 488 -30.83 27.76 4.32
CA PHE A 488 -30.71 26.33 4.05
C PHE A 488 -29.27 25.91 4.35
N SER A 489 -29.07 24.71 4.86
CA SER A 489 -27.75 24.10 4.97
C SER A 489 -27.71 22.73 4.31
N VAL A 490 -26.56 22.43 3.71
CA VAL A 490 -26.33 21.20 2.94
C VAL A 490 -25.46 20.28 3.77
N ILE A 491 -25.95 19.07 3.99
CA ILE A 491 -25.22 17.99 4.65
C ILE A 491 -24.79 16.98 3.61
N ASP A 492 -23.48 16.71 3.54
CA ASP A 492 -22.92 15.73 2.61
C ASP A 492 -23.15 14.28 3.05
N SER A 493 -22.74 13.33 2.22
CA SER A 493 -22.78 11.89 2.52
C SER A 493 -21.95 11.46 3.75
N CYS A 494 -21.04 12.31 4.22
CA CYS A 494 -20.22 12.11 5.42
C CYS A 494 -20.82 12.78 6.66
N LEU A 495 -22.05 13.29 6.57
CA LEU A 495 -22.78 13.96 7.65
C LEU A 495 -22.17 15.29 8.10
N ASN A 496 -21.32 15.89 7.26
CA ASN A 496 -20.75 17.21 7.51
C ASN A 496 -21.63 18.30 6.90
N GLU A 497 -21.80 19.41 7.62
CA GLU A 497 -22.44 20.61 7.09
C GLU A 497 -21.43 21.40 6.24
N VAL A 498 -21.58 21.30 4.92
CA VAL A 498 -20.55 21.73 3.94
C VAL A 498 -20.86 23.06 3.28
N ALA A 499 -22.13 23.50 3.29
CA ALA A 499 -22.52 24.77 2.69
C ALA A 499 -23.79 25.34 3.34
N PHE A 500 -23.89 26.66 3.31
CA PHE A 500 -25.10 27.41 3.65
C PHE A 500 -25.58 28.20 2.44
N SER A 501 -26.88 28.47 2.39
CA SER A 501 -27.42 29.46 1.46
C SER A 501 -27.17 30.88 1.95
N ASN A 502 -27.38 31.86 1.06
CA ASN A 502 -27.71 33.23 1.46
C ASN A 502 -29.00 33.28 2.31
N TYR A 503 -29.28 34.45 2.90
CA TYR A 503 -30.52 34.70 3.63
C TYR A 503 -31.62 35.19 2.68
N GLY A 504 -32.72 34.45 2.62
CA GLY A 504 -33.91 34.87 1.89
C GLY A 504 -34.99 35.37 2.83
N SER A 505 -35.49 36.58 2.63
CA SER A 505 -36.53 37.17 3.50
C SER A 505 -37.87 37.32 2.80
N SER A 506 -38.97 37.05 3.49
CA SER A 506 -40.30 37.38 2.98
C SER A 506 -40.57 38.88 3.07
N ILE A 507 -41.32 39.40 2.10
CA ILE A 507 -41.73 40.81 2.07
C ILE A 507 -43.12 40.93 2.67
N LYS A 508 -43.26 41.73 3.72
CA LYS A 508 -44.53 42.08 4.35
C LYS A 508 -44.91 43.50 3.90
N LEU A 509 -45.98 43.60 3.13
CA LEU A 509 -46.62 44.85 2.75
C LEU A 509 -47.66 45.25 3.80
N SER A 510 -47.61 46.52 4.21
CA SER A 510 -48.59 47.18 5.09
C SER A 510 -49.08 48.46 4.43
N ILE A 511 -50.37 48.75 4.56
CA ILE A 511 -51.01 49.91 3.92
C ILE A 511 -51.83 50.68 4.95
N SER A 512 -51.72 52.00 4.95
CA SER A 512 -52.62 52.91 5.65
C SER A 512 -53.30 53.88 4.68
N SER A 513 -54.49 54.34 5.05
CA SER A 513 -55.28 55.32 4.28
C SER A 513 -55.65 56.46 5.24
N ASP A 514 -54.65 57.27 5.56
CA ASP A 514 -54.78 58.38 6.52
C ASP A 514 -55.23 59.69 5.83
N ASP A 515 -55.05 59.77 4.51
CA ASP A 515 -55.38 60.92 3.67
C ASP A 515 -56.49 60.57 2.67
N TYR A 516 -57.33 61.55 2.33
CA TYR A 516 -58.37 61.36 1.32
C TYR A 516 -57.75 60.99 -0.03
N LEU A 517 -58.21 59.88 -0.62
CA LEU A 517 -57.81 59.40 -1.95
C LEU A 517 -56.33 58.99 -2.08
N ILE A 518 -55.61 58.83 -0.96
CA ILE A 518 -54.21 58.42 -0.95
C ILE A 518 -54.03 57.19 -0.07
N ASN A 519 -53.41 56.15 -0.64
CA ASN A 519 -52.97 54.97 0.12
C ASN A 519 -51.45 55.01 0.30
N ASN A 520 -51.00 54.94 1.55
CA ASN A 520 -49.59 54.91 1.92
C ASN A 520 -49.15 53.44 2.10
N LEU A 521 -48.32 52.96 1.19
CA LEU A 521 -47.75 51.62 1.18
C LEU A 521 -46.38 51.64 1.86
N SER A 522 -46.08 50.62 2.67
CA SER A 522 -44.77 50.40 3.26
C SER A 522 -44.46 48.90 3.35
N TRP A 523 -43.21 48.51 3.12
CA TRP A 523 -42.77 47.11 3.21
C TRP A 523 -41.38 47.00 3.81
N ASN A 524 -41.03 45.81 4.34
CA ASN A 524 -39.65 45.53 4.71
C ASN A 524 -38.82 45.24 3.45
N PRO A 525 -37.55 45.68 3.40
CA PRO A 525 -36.67 45.34 2.29
C PRO A 525 -36.36 43.85 2.26
N TYR A 526 -36.06 43.33 1.06
CA TYR A 526 -35.44 42.02 0.91
C TYR A 526 -33.98 42.08 1.37
N ILE A 527 -33.54 41.12 2.19
CA ILE A 527 -32.29 41.26 2.97
C ILE A 527 -31.02 40.95 2.18
N ASN A 528 -30.88 39.76 1.57
CA ASN A 528 -29.56 39.28 1.14
C ASN A 528 -29.58 38.45 -0.15
N TRP A 529 -29.77 39.12 -1.27
CA TRP A 529 -29.31 38.61 -2.57
C TRP A 529 -27.85 39.03 -2.81
N ASP A 530 -27.07 38.20 -3.51
CA ASP A 530 -25.61 38.40 -3.72
C ASP A 530 -25.25 39.81 -4.21
N ASN A 531 -26.04 40.34 -5.15
CA ASN A 531 -25.88 41.68 -5.72
C ASN A 531 -27.01 42.64 -5.32
N GLY A 532 -27.76 42.28 -4.27
CA GLY A 532 -28.89 43.05 -3.76
C GLY A 532 -30.10 43.10 -4.68
N VAL A 533 -31.08 43.90 -4.27
CA VAL A 533 -32.30 44.17 -5.03
C VAL A 533 -31.98 45.15 -6.16
N ALA A 534 -32.45 44.86 -7.37
CA ALA A 534 -32.40 45.76 -8.52
C ALA A 534 -33.44 46.87 -8.38
N ASN A 535 -34.70 46.48 -8.20
CA ASN A 535 -35.85 47.38 -8.10
C ASN A 535 -37.01 46.68 -7.38
N TYR A 536 -37.95 47.49 -6.88
CA TYR A 536 -39.27 47.03 -6.45
C TYR A 536 -40.31 47.44 -7.48
N GLU A 537 -41.27 46.56 -7.74
CA GLU A 537 -42.42 46.88 -8.56
C GLU A 537 -43.69 46.71 -7.74
N ILE A 538 -44.53 47.74 -7.74
CA ILE A 538 -45.82 47.72 -7.07
C ILE A 538 -46.88 47.38 -8.11
N TYR A 539 -47.74 46.44 -7.76
CA TYR A 539 -48.90 46.05 -8.54
C TYR A 539 -50.16 46.31 -7.73
N TYR A 540 -51.25 46.65 -8.41
CA TYR A 540 -52.55 46.81 -7.79
C TYR A 540 -53.67 46.16 -8.61
N SER A 541 -54.76 45.82 -7.95
CA SER A 541 -56.02 45.40 -8.57
C SER A 541 -57.20 46.01 -7.82
N ASN A 542 -58.35 46.05 -8.48
CA ASN A 542 -59.59 46.57 -7.92
C ASN A 542 -60.79 45.73 -8.36
N ASN A 543 -61.99 46.16 -7.97
CA ASN A 543 -63.23 45.48 -8.32
C ASN A 543 -63.55 45.49 -9.83
N MET A 544 -63.03 46.46 -10.58
CA MET A 544 -63.24 46.58 -12.03
C MET A 544 -62.23 45.75 -12.84
N ASN A 545 -61.03 45.56 -12.30
CA ASN A 545 -59.96 44.77 -12.89
C ASN A 545 -59.31 43.90 -11.82
N SER A 546 -59.69 42.63 -11.80
CA SER A 546 -59.20 41.65 -10.82
C SER A 546 -57.75 41.21 -11.08
N ALA A 547 -57.20 41.44 -12.27
CA ALA A 547 -55.82 41.12 -12.59
C ALA A 547 -54.88 42.22 -12.10
N LEU A 548 -53.78 41.84 -11.45
CA LEU A 548 -52.74 42.76 -10.99
C LEU A 548 -52.17 43.56 -12.17
N GLN A 549 -52.26 44.88 -12.08
CA GLN A 549 -51.71 45.85 -13.02
C GLN A 549 -50.48 46.51 -12.42
N PRO A 550 -49.43 46.82 -13.21
CA PRO A 550 -48.28 47.57 -12.72
C PRO A 550 -48.71 48.99 -12.33
N LEU A 551 -48.28 49.42 -11.15
CA LEU A 551 -48.45 50.79 -10.66
C LEU A 551 -47.20 51.62 -10.95
N ILE A 552 -46.05 51.17 -10.43
CA ILE A 552 -44.80 51.90 -10.48
C ILE A 552 -43.61 50.96 -10.29
N VAL A 553 -42.47 51.34 -10.85
CA VAL A 553 -41.15 50.73 -10.61
C VAL A 553 -40.35 51.71 -9.76
N LEU A 554 -39.78 51.21 -8.67
CA LEU A 554 -39.07 51.97 -7.65
C LEU A 554 -37.64 51.45 -7.52
N ASP A 555 -36.73 52.32 -7.13
CA ASP A 555 -35.34 51.95 -6.89
C ASP A 555 -35.22 51.04 -5.65
N SER A 556 -34.09 50.35 -5.51
CA SER A 556 -33.87 49.34 -4.46
C SER A 556 -33.86 49.85 -3.02
N PHE A 557 -33.73 51.17 -2.82
CA PHE A 557 -33.73 51.79 -1.49
C PHE A 557 -35.12 52.31 -1.06
N GLU A 558 -36.07 52.36 -1.99
CA GLU A 558 -37.42 52.83 -1.71
C GLU A 558 -38.24 51.70 -1.11
N ILE A 559 -38.71 51.90 0.14
CA ILE A 559 -39.48 50.91 0.92
C ILE A 559 -40.89 51.41 1.28
N ASN A 560 -41.29 52.53 0.69
CA ASN A 560 -42.61 53.13 0.84
C ASN A 560 -43.03 53.84 -0.45
N HIS A 561 -44.34 54.00 -0.63
CA HIS A 561 -44.92 54.71 -1.77
C HIS A 561 -46.34 55.20 -1.44
N SER A 562 -46.71 56.39 -1.91
CA SER A 562 -48.07 56.93 -1.77
C SER A 562 -48.80 56.89 -3.11
N HIS A 563 -49.87 56.10 -3.20
CA HIS A 563 -50.71 55.99 -4.39
C HIS A 563 -51.92 56.92 -4.28
N ASP A 564 -51.93 58.01 -5.06
CA ASP A 564 -53.13 58.82 -5.32
C ASP A 564 -54.01 58.11 -6.37
N PHE A 565 -55.18 57.65 -5.95
CA PHE A 565 -56.12 56.91 -6.80
C PHE A 565 -57.30 57.76 -7.28
N SER A 566 -57.17 59.09 -7.28
CA SER A 566 -58.20 60.03 -7.77
C SER A 566 -58.63 59.77 -9.22
N ASN A 567 -57.73 59.21 -10.04
CA ASN A 567 -58.01 58.82 -11.42
C ASN A 567 -58.89 57.56 -11.55
N LEU A 568 -58.97 56.73 -10.51
CA LEU A 568 -59.80 55.52 -10.48
C LEU A 568 -61.25 55.81 -10.10
N ILE A 569 -61.54 57.04 -9.67
CA ILE A 569 -62.85 57.46 -9.21
C ILE A 569 -63.84 57.48 -10.35
N ASN A 570 -64.70 56.47 -10.40
CA ASN A 570 -65.84 56.38 -11.28
C ASN A 570 -67.03 55.74 -10.55
N PRO A 571 -68.26 55.80 -11.11
CA PRO A 571 -69.45 55.26 -10.45
C PRO A 571 -69.40 53.75 -10.16
N SER A 572 -68.57 52.99 -10.87
CA SER A 572 -68.41 51.54 -10.70
C SER A 572 -67.28 51.18 -9.72
N PHE A 573 -66.46 52.12 -9.29
CA PHE A 573 -65.38 51.88 -8.34
C PHE A 573 -65.93 51.85 -6.91
N ASP A 574 -65.73 50.72 -6.24
CA ASP A 574 -66.32 50.43 -4.93
C ASP A 574 -65.40 50.85 -3.76
N GLY A 575 -64.23 51.40 -4.05
CA GLY A 575 -63.24 51.82 -3.06
C GLY A 575 -62.27 50.72 -2.60
N ARG A 576 -62.41 49.48 -3.10
CA ARG A 576 -61.50 48.39 -2.75
C ARG A 576 -60.27 48.37 -3.65
N LEU A 577 -59.09 48.42 -3.04
CA LEU A 577 -57.80 48.28 -3.72
C LEU A 577 -56.96 47.19 -3.06
N CYS A 578 -56.43 46.27 -3.85
CA CYS A 578 -55.50 45.24 -3.41
C CYS A 578 -54.13 45.51 -4.03
N TYR A 579 -53.08 45.41 -3.24
CA TYR A 579 -51.71 45.69 -3.68
C TYR A 579 -50.77 44.52 -3.40
N ARG A 580 -49.72 44.42 -4.21
CA ARG A 580 -48.63 43.46 -4.05
C ARG A 580 -47.32 44.09 -4.49
N VAL A 581 -46.25 43.86 -3.76
CA VAL A 581 -44.89 44.31 -4.09
C VAL A 581 -44.08 43.11 -4.58
N MET A 582 -43.33 43.29 -5.67
CA MET A 582 -42.38 42.31 -6.17
C MET A 582 -40.98 42.92 -6.16
N ALA A 583 -40.03 42.24 -5.52
CA ALA A 583 -38.62 42.57 -5.58
C ALA A 583 -37.97 41.78 -6.71
N PHE A 584 -37.08 42.44 -7.46
CA PHE A 584 -36.29 41.83 -8.52
C PHE A 584 -34.82 41.84 -8.15
N GLU A 585 -34.14 40.73 -8.37
CA GLU A 585 -32.72 40.59 -8.07
C GLU A 585 -31.84 41.22 -9.16
N ASN A 586 -30.72 41.84 -8.76
CA ASN A 586 -29.64 42.11 -9.71
C ASN A 586 -29.05 40.80 -10.23
N GLN A 587 -28.45 40.82 -11.42
CA GLN A 587 -27.85 39.61 -11.99
C GLN A 587 -26.84 38.97 -11.03
N ASN A 588 -27.13 37.77 -10.53
CA ASN A 588 -26.28 37.08 -9.56
C ASN A 588 -25.20 36.22 -10.22
N SER A 589 -24.30 35.70 -9.37
CA SER A 589 -23.19 34.83 -9.72
C SER A 589 -23.61 33.54 -10.45
N ASN A 590 -24.86 33.11 -10.26
CA ASN A 590 -25.44 31.90 -10.84
C ASN A 590 -26.17 32.13 -12.17
N GLY A 591 -26.27 33.39 -12.64
CA GLY A 591 -26.90 33.75 -13.92
C GLY A 591 -28.42 33.63 -13.96
N ILE A 592 -29.09 33.52 -12.80
CA ILE A 592 -30.56 33.42 -12.69
C ILE A 592 -31.05 34.54 -11.78
N ASN A 593 -31.86 35.46 -12.29
CA ASN A 593 -32.41 36.54 -11.45
C ASN A 593 -33.60 36.04 -10.64
N GLY A 594 -33.51 36.14 -9.32
CA GLY A 594 -34.57 35.87 -8.38
C GLY A 594 -35.69 36.89 -8.41
N ILE A 595 -36.89 36.44 -8.04
CA ILE A 595 -38.07 37.29 -7.84
C ILE A 595 -38.72 36.88 -6.51
N SER A 596 -39.00 37.86 -5.67
CA SER A 596 -39.66 37.65 -4.37
C SER A 596 -40.88 38.54 -4.26
N SER A 597 -41.99 37.99 -3.78
CA SER A 597 -43.29 38.69 -3.77
C SER A 597 -43.86 38.80 -2.37
N SER A 598 -44.47 39.95 -2.08
CA SER A 598 -45.13 40.21 -0.81
C SER A 598 -46.48 39.51 -0.70
N ASN A 599 -47.05 39.56 0.50
CA ASN A 599 -48.48 39.31 0.69
C ASN A 599 -49.32 40.29 -0.14
N THR A 600 -50.54 39.88 -0.48
CA THR A 600 -51.53 40.77 -1.09
C THR A 600 -52.31 41.46 0.01
N PHE A 601 -52.18 42.78 0.13
CA PHE A 601 -52.92 43.57 1.10
C PHE A 601 -54.08 44.30 0.41
N CYS A 602 -55.31 44.02 0.83
CA CYS A 602 -56.50 44.71 0.34
C CYS A 602 -56.99 45.72 1.38
N ILE A 603 -57.25 46.95 0.94
CA ILE A 603 -57.82 48.02 1.76
C ILE A 603 -59.13 48.52 1.14
N GLN A 604 -60.11 48.77 1.99
CA GLN A 604 -61.35 49.45 1.63
C GLN A 604 -61.23 50.93 2.00
N ASN A 605 -61.32 51.79 0.99
CA ASN A 605 -61.25 53.22 1.17
C ASN A 605 -62.62 53.78 1.60
N ASP A 606 -62.61 54.83 2.41
CA ASP A 606 -63.83 55.50 2.88
C ASP A 606 -64.52 56.26 1.71
N PRO A 607 -65.86 56.31 1.68
CA PRO A 607 -66.61 56.95 0.59
C PRO A 607 -66.32 58.44 0.42
N LEU A 608 -66.21 58.87 -0.83
CA LEU A 608 -66.07 60.27 -1.20
C LEU A 608 -67.44 60.93 -1.32
N VAL A 609 -67.73 61.90 -0.45
CA VAL A 609 -69.06 62.51 -0.32
C VAL A 609 -69.00 64.02 -0.55
N PHE A 610 -69.68 64.48 -1.60
CA PHE A 610 -69.91 65.90 -1.87
C PHE A 610 -71.40 66.21 -1.81
N ILE A 611 -71.79 67.07 -0.88
CA ILE A 611 -73.19 67.44 -0.67
C ILE A 611 -73.35 68.95 -0.87
N PRO A 612 -74.11 69.42 -1.87
CA PRO A 612 -74.38 70.84 -2.03
C PRO A 612 -75.10 71.39 -0.79
N ASN A 613 -74.86 72.66 -0.44
CA ASN A 613 -75.47 73.32 0.71
C ASN A 613 -76.59 74.31 0.34
N ALA A 614 -76.85 74.50 -0.97
CA ALA A 614 -77.87 75.41 -1.48
C ALA A 614 -78.41 74.93 -2.82
N ILE A 615 -79.59 75.44 -3.17
CA ILE A 615 -80.25 75.26 -4.46
C ILE A 615 -80.88 76.59 -4.88
N ASP A 616 -80.65 77.00 -6.13
CA ASP A 616 -81.30 78.15 -6.76
C ASP A 616 -82.31 77.64 -7.80
N LEU A 617 -83.60 77.84 -7.52
CA LEU A 617 -84.66 77.37 -8.43
C LEU A 617 -84.74 78.15 -9.75
N ARG A 618 -84.09 79.31 -9.86
CA ARG A 618 -83.93 80.06 -11.12
C ARG A 618 -82.57 79.84 -11.78
N GLY A 619 -81.65 79.16 -11.11
CA GLY A 619 -80.32 78.88 -11.61
C GLY A 619 -80.32 77.86 -12.76
N SER A 620 -79.17 77.74 -13.44
CA SER A 620 -78.98 76.72 -14.48
C SER A 620 -79.03 75.29 -13.95
N VAL A 621 -78.66 75.10 -12.67
CA VAL A 621 -78.84 73.84 -11.93
C VAL A 621 -79.91 74.07 -10.87
N ASN A 622 -81.15 73.74 -11.21
CA ASN A 622 -82.35 73.97 -10.40
C ASN A 622 -82.76 72.73 -9.59
N TYR A 623 -81.79 71.88 -9.24
CA TYR A 623 -81.99 70.69 -8.41
C TYR A 623 -80.83 70.53 -7.42
N TRP A 624 -81.09 69.80 -6.34
CA TRP A 624 -80.13 69.42 -5.32
C TRP A 624 -79.89 67.92 -5.39
N LYS A 625 -78.61 67.53 -5.54
CA LYS A 625 -78.19 66.14 -5.67
C LYS A 625 -76.84 65.92 -4.99
N PRO A 626 -76.75 65.07 -3.95
CA PRO A 626 -75.48 64.58 -3.41
C PRO A 626 -74.70 63.78 -4.47
N ILE A 627 -73.38 63.93 -4.49
CA ILE A 627 -72.47 63.10 -5.27
C ILE A 627 -71.69 62.24 -4.29
N ILE A 628 -71.91 60.92 -4.35
CA ILE A 628 -71.28 59.97 -3.45
C ILE A 628 -70.71 58.81 -4.28
N ASN A 629 -69.43 58.50 -4.07
CA ASN A 629 -68.72 57.40 -4.73
C ASN A 629 -68.22 56.38 -3.71
N MET A 630 -67.86 55.17 -4.16
CA MET A 630 -67.37 54.05 -3.33
C MET A 630 -68.37 53.55 -2.28
N ILE A 631 -69.65 53.52 -2.64
CA ILE A 631 -70.71 53.02 -1.74
C ILE A 631 -71.31 51.73 -2.29
N ASP A 632 -71.96 50.99 -1.40
CA ASP A 632 -72.93 49.98 -1.81
C ASP A 632 -74.26 50.68 -2.11
N PHE A 633 -74.67 50.65 -3.38
CA PHE A 633 -75.90 51.28 -3.86
C PHE A 633 -77.18 50.60 -3.36
N SER A 634 -77.10 49.43 -2.72
CA SER A 634 -78.27 48.71 -2.21
C SER A 634 -78.95 49.39 -1.00
N ASP A 635 -78.25 50.27 -0.29
CA ASP A 635 -78.73 50.87 0.98
C ASP A 635 -78.52 52.39 1.02
N TYR A 636 -78.78 53.09 -0.09
CA TYR A 636 -78.74 54.56 -0.15
C TYR A 636 -80.10 55.17 0.22
N LYS A 637 -80.13 56.13 1.14
CA LYS A 637 -81.37 56.84 1.53
C LYS A 637 -81.10 58.31 1.78
N VAL A 638 -81.99 59.16 1.28
CA VAL A 638 -81.98 60.59 1.51
C VAL A 638 -83.34 61.05 2.00
N SER A 639 -83.35 61.78 3.10
CA SER A 639 -84.55 62.39 3.69
C SER A 639 -84.31 63.88 3.87
N ILE A 640 -85.23 64.72 3.39
CA ILE A 640 -85.18 66.17 3.50
C ILE A 640 -86.37 66.65 4.34
N TYR A 641 -86.12 67.47 5.36
CA TYR A 641 -87.11 67.94 6.32
C TYR A 641 -87.20 69.47 6.32
N ASN A 642 -88.39 70.01 6.62
CA ASN A 642 -88.55 71.44 6.90
C ASN A 642 -88.18 71.78 8.36
N ARG A 643 -88.26 73.07 8.72
CA ARG A 643 -87.95 73.57 10.07
C ARG A 643 -88.82 73.01 11.20
N HIS A 644 -89.98 72.45 10.89
CA HIS A 644 -90.88 71.84 11.87
C HIS A 644 -90.67 70.32 11.99
N GLY A 645 -89.71 69.75 11.25
CA GLY A 645 -89.42 68.32 11.24
C GLY A 645 -90.32 67.50 10.31
N GLU A 646 -91.11 68.15 9.45
CA GLU A 646 -91.96 67.46 8.47
C GLU A 646 -91.11 67.01 7.28
N LEU A 647 -91.29 65.75 6.85
CA LEU A 647 -90.61 65.18 5.70
C LEU A 647 -91.12 65.84 4.40
N ILE A 648 -90.22 66.51 3.70
CA ILE A 648 -90.48 67.24 2.45
C ILE A 648 -90.13 66.40 1.23
N SER A 649 -89.07 65.61 1.27
CA SER A 649 -88.67 64.75 0.16
C SER A 649 -87.93 63.52 0.68
N PHE A 650 -88.11 62.40 -0.01
CA PHE A 650 -87.44 61.15 0.26
C PHE A 650 -87.08 60.48 -1.07
N PHE A 651 -85.86 59.96 -1.15
CA PHE A 651 -85.41 59.14 -2.27
C PHE A 651 -84.34 58.14 -1.81
N ASP A 652 -84.34 56.97 -2.45
CA ASP A 652 -83.46 55.84 -2.18
C ASP A 652 -82.59 55.42 -3.39
N ASP A 653 -82.72 56.13 -4.51
CA ASP A 653 -81.86 55.97 -5.68
C ASP A 653 -80.92 57.17 -5.81
N ILE A 654 -79.61 56.91 -5.95
CA ILE A 654 -78.57 57.93 -6.13
C ILE A 654 -78.76 58.76 -7.39
N ASN A 655 -79.53 58.28 -8.37
CA ASN A 655 -79.82 59.01 -9.58
C ASN A 655 -80.90 60.08 -9.40
N GLN A 656 -81.73 59.95 -8.35
CA GLN A 656 -82.78 60.88 -8.01
C GLN A 656 -82.20 62.16 -7.39
N PHE A 657 -83.00 63.24 -7.42
CA PHE A 657 -82.63 64.57 -6.97
C PHE A 657 -83.84 65.28 -6.38
N TRP A 658 -83.60 66.37 -5.64
CA TRP A 658 -84.66 67.23 -5.12
C TRP A 658 -84.72 68.55 -5.89
N ASP A 659 -85.86 68.87 -6.49
CA ASP A 659 -86.10 70.08 -7.29
C ASP A 659 -86.87 71.17 -6.53
N GLY A 660 -86.95 71.06 -5.20
CA GLY A 660 -87.69 72.00 -4.35
C GLY A 660 -89.18 71.72 -4.23
N LYS A 661 -89.68 70.57 -4.71
CA LYS A 661 -91.08 70.16 -4.52
C LYS A 661 -91.33 69.40 -3.23
N VAL A 662 -92.58 69.46 -2.75
CA VAL A 662 -93.08 68.63 -1.66
C VAL A 662 -93.35 67.20 -2.16
N LEU A 663 -93.06 66.20 -1.34
CA LEU A 663 -93.28 64.79 -1.62
C LEU A 663 -94.70 64.55 -2.14
N ASN A 664 -94.82 63.88 -3.29
CA ASN A 664 -96.10 63.56 -3.96
C ASN A 664 -96.96 64.80 -4.31
N SER A 665 -96.34 65.96 -4.53
CA SER A 665 -97.04 67.19 -4.90
C SER A 665 -96.21 68.02 -5.90
N ASP A 666 -96.89 68.80 -6.74
CA ASP A 666 -96.24 69.81 -7.59
C ASP A 666 -96.01 71.16 -6.87
N LEU A 667 -96.35 71.25 -5.59
CA LEU A 667 -96.12 72.45 -4.79
C LEU A 667 -94.64 72.64 -4.48
N THR A 668 -94.09 73.76 -4.93
CA THR A 668 -92.73 74.21 -4.56
C THR A 668 -92.72 74.76 -3.15
N VAL A 669 -91.74 74.34 -2.36
CA VAL A 669 -91.58 74.83 -0.99
C VAL A 669 -91.16 76.32 -0.95
N PRO A 670 -91.43 77.05 0.14
CA PRO A 670 -90.97 78.44 0.29
C PRO A 670 -89.44 78.53 0.40
N MET A 671 -88.89 79.72 0.11
CA MET A 671 -87.48 80.01 0.41
C MET A 671 -87.21 79.78 1.90
N GLY A 672 -86.07 79.18 2.21
CA GLY A 672 -85.73 78.84 3.58
C GLY A 672 -84.67 77.76 3.68
N VAL A 673 -84.41 77.33 4.90
CA VAL A 673 -83.43 76.30 5.22
C VAL A 673 -84.15 74.98 5.46
N TYR A 674 -83.69 73.94 4.77
CA TYR A 674 -84.15 72.56 4.89
C TYR A 674 -83.02 71.71 5.45
N VAL A 675 -83.34 70.65 6.19
CA VAL A 675 -82.33 69.76 6.78
C VAL A 675 -82.32 68.45 6.00
N TYR A 676 -81.16 68.00 5.55
CA TYR A 676 -81.02 66.68 4.93
C TYR A 676 -80.41 65.67 5.91
N GLN A 677 -80.81 64.42 5.76
CA GLN A 677 -80.17 63.25 6.34
C GLN A 677 -79.92 62.26 5.20
N ILE A 678 -78.67 61.87 5.02
CA ILE A 678 -78.23 60.89 4.03
C ILE A 678 -77.64 59.70 4.79
N GLU A 679 -78.07 58.51 4.43
CA GLU A 679 -77.60 57.23 4.98
C GLU A 679 -77.16 56.33 3.84
N PHE A 680 -75.99 55.72 3.98
CA PHE A 680 -75.47 54.74 3.03
C PHE A 680 -74.46 53.84 3.74
N LYS A 681 -74.08 52.74 3.09
CA LYS A 681 -73.00 51.86 3.56
C LYS A 681 -71.94 51.72 2.48
N ASN A 682 -70.70 51.46 2.87
CA ASN A 682 -69.68 51.01 1.91
C ASN A 682 -69.86 49.49 1.62
N PRO A 683 -69.13 48.93 0.64
CA PRO A 683 -69.20 47.48 0.33
C PRO A 683 -68.82 46.54 1.49
N GLU A 684 -68.08 47.02 2.50
CA GLU A 684 -67.78 46.27 3.73
C GLU A 684 -68.90 46.32 4.77
N GLY A 685 -69.98 47.06 4.50
CA GLY A 685 -71.15 47.17 5.39
C GLY A 685 -71.03 48.23 6.50
N LYS A 686 -69.98 49.06 6.49
CA LYS A 686 -69.85 50.21 7.40
C LYS A 686 -70.87 51.28 7.02
N TYR A 687 -71.76 51.63 7.95
CA TYR A 687 -72.76 52.68 7.77
C TYR A 687 -72.16 54.07 7.94
N PHE A 688 -72.61 54.99 7.08
CA PHE A 688 -72.29 56.41 7.12
C PHE A 688 -73.59 57.21 7.20
N HIS A 689 -73.63 58.15 8.14
CA HIS A 689 -74.72 59.10 8.29
C HIS A 689 -74.19 60.51 8.08
N LYS A 690 -74.74 61.23 7.11
CA LYS A 690 -74.42 62.64 6.86
C LYS A 690 -75.66 63.49 7.09
N LYS A 691 -75.49 64.58 7.83
CA LYS A 691 -76.55 65.54 8.12
C LYS A 691 -76.05 66.94 7.83
N GLY A 692 -76.94 67.78 7.33
CA GLY A 692 -76.61 69.16 7.03
C GLY A 692 -77.86 69.92 6.63
N HIS A 693 -77.65 71.08 6.02
CA HIS A 693 -78.74 71.94 5.58
C HIS A 693 -78.62 72.29 4.11
N ILE A 694 -79.78 72.57 3.49
CA ILE A 694 -79.95 73.06 2.13
C ILE A 694 -80.62 74.42 2.24
N THR A 695 -79.95 75.47 1.77
CA THR A 695 -80.55 76.80 1.64
C THR A 695 -81.23 76.89 0.29
N LEU A 696 -82.57 76.93 0.29
CA LEU A 696 -83.34 77.16 -0.92
C LEU A 696 -83.49 78.66 -1.15
N ILE A 697 -82.89 79.13 -2.23
CA ILE A 697 -83.06 80.49 -2.74
C ILE A 697 -83.89 80.44 -4.01
N LYS A 698 -84.66 81.50 -4.23
CA LYS A 698 -85.40 81.71 -5.47
C LYS A 698 -84.79 82.86 -6.21
#